data_AF-A0A9P0M411-F1
#
_entry.id   AF-A0A9P0M411-F1
#
_cell.length_a   1.000
_cell.length_b   1.000
_cell.length_c   1.000
_cell.angle_alpha   90.00
_cell.angle_beta   90.00
_cell.angle_gamma   90.00
#
_symmetry.space_group_name_H-M   'P 1'
#
loop_
_entity.id
_entity.type
_entity.pdbx_description
1 polymer ?
#
loop_
_entity_poly.entity_id
_entity_poly.type
_entity_poly.pdbx_seq_one_letter_code
_entity_poly.pdbx_strand_id
1 'polypeptide(L)'
;MIPKPIILTLFLLSLSHARVPENLVPIDRLRYDFLDLEESQWRYILDYVDNNIKEAEIDVNGPEVQLIRRFEEFGDKMQAVYPHDLDSGLDHLESVWPLQLALADLRPVYAQYETFRRFQRQQTAPGRIPAPKRAWTDFAEAVLHDPQGDYSVNDAMERVNAIVISGGLFQGVRQEVEGDMICDTKQSPQQVLYNLYSTITLTELKGYSMIQFSYMLLRLYGEGNFTTEARTMRKRYEERANTAIEIVKQSMRNSSRQLWNCDPKKHIKDETYVQVTQLIQGYVQNEVDLNPEGTCRENCAEYTYTKSHGCYKNLFCQQQKRCNGKIINCHFYDSDMWICPADPSSGRRYEYIEYENGRVLGRKQACTRGTTKVDSWWRWLFWHCSYCFCYCDEQGPNSDRYFNMRPVLANAENNSVVTGLRFVKTNRIIHIQIQEGKLQPRGNIDPETVKWKPVEDYKITDKNIQSGKDYHTMSWEKRALDLDDLEGDEGYILTGVRFKEIGSHLNFEIYLTKFDFETGKLIPQSSIWKDNPNTDSSIKNPSLRGYSNPVRLTKVRLDRPDIPIRSPSPSIPNSHPDQYIEFTYTDIDRDVAQTTVPFLDAQKVESLRPVPLSGAGVFHKGREHFGGFVAPKVITYDFSKHLKAAFPEEQIN
;
A
#
# COMPACT_ATOMS: atom_id res chain seq x y z
N MET A 1 25.42 74.58 34.10
CA MET A 1 25.07 73.44 34.97
C MET A 1 24.14 72.52 34.19
N ILE A 2 24.58 71.29 33.98
CA ILE A 2 23.96 70.26 33.15
C ILE A 2 22.90 69.52 33.97
N PRO A 3 21.73 69.18 33.40
CA PRO A 3 21.01 67.96 33.78
C PRO A 3 21.14 66.92 32.66
N LYS A 4 21.59 65.72 33.02
CA LYS A 4 21.67 64.54 32.16
C LYS A 4 20.26 64.03 31.82
N PRO A 5 20.01 63.50 30.61
CA PRO A 5 18.81 62.70 30.36
C PRO A 5 19.01 61.30 30.95
N ILE A 6 18.03 60.85 31.72
CA ILE A 6 17.91 59.47 32.21
C ILE A 6 17.38 58.64 31.03
N ILE A 7 18.23 57.77 30.47
CA ILE A 7 17.80 56.73 29.54
C ILE A 7 17.22 55.60 30.39
N LEU A 8 15.91 55.43 30.34
CA LEU A 8 15.20 54.31 30.94
C LEU A 8 15.23 53.15 29.92
N THR A 9 16.22 52.27 30.03
CA THR A 9 16.24 51.01 29.29
C THR A 9 15.23 50.06 29.92
N LEU A 10 14.05 49.92 29.31
CA LEU A 10 13.15 48.80 29.57
C LEU A 10 13.84 47.52 29.08
N PHE A 11 14.36 46.72 30.01
CA PHE A 11 14.61 45.31 29.76
C PHE A 11 13.26 44.60 29.68
N LEU A 12 12.75 44.44 28.46
CA LEU A 12 11.73 43.43 28.16
C LEU A 12 12.42 42.07 28.31
N LEU A 13 12.27 41.44 29.48
CA LEU A 13 12.48 40.00 29.66
C LEU A 13 11.45 39.28 28.79
N SER A 14 11.80 38.99 27.54
CA SER A 14 11.11 37.97 26.77
C SER A 14 11.44 36.63 27.40
N LEU A 15 10.52 36.12 28.23
CA LEU A 15 10.45 34.70 28.58
C LEU A 15 10.12 33.93 27.29
N SER A 16 11.15 33.66 26.49
CA SER A 16 11.07 32.68 25.41
C SER A 16 10.87 31.31 26.06
N HIS A 17 9.61 30.93 26.26
CA HIS A 17 9.29 29.53 26.46
C HIS A 17 9.73 28.81 25.18
N ALA A 18 10.72 27.92 25.28
CA ALA A 18 11.16 27.10 24.16
C ALA A 18 9.92 26.46 23.51
N ARG A 19 9.72 26.73 22.21
CA ARG A 19 8.53 26.26 21.51
C ARG A 19 8.64 24.74 21.35
N VAL A 20 7.68 24.00 21.91
CA VAL A 20 7.61 22.54 21.75
C VAL A 20 7.72 22.19 20.26
N PRO A 21 8.65 21.31 19.86
CA PRO A 21 8.85 20.96 18.47
C PRO A 21 7.58 20.33 17.87
N GLU A 22 7.12 20.90 16.76
CA GLU A 22 5.91 20.47 16.05
C GLU A 22 6.21 19.34 15.04
N ASN A 23 5.20 18.51 14.76
CA ASN A 23 5.23 17.45 13.76
C ASN A 23 6.28 16.37 14.03
N LEU A 24 6.30 15.86 15.25
CA LEU A 24 7.08 14.67 15.62
C LEU A 24 6.29 13.40 15.31
N VAL A 25 6.97 12.34 14.87
CA VAL A 25 6.37 11.00 14.88
C VAL A 25 6.04 10.56 16.31
N PRO A 26 5.13 9.57 16.54
CA PRO A 26 4.71 9.19 17.88
C PRO A 26 5.87 8.82 18.83
N ILE A 27 6.88 8.07 18.37
CA ILE A 27 8.02 7.70 19.21
C ILE A 27 8.91 8.88 19.58
N ASP A 28 9.17 9.80 18.64
CA ASP A 28 9.95 11.01 18.88
C ASP A 28 9.24 11.93 19.88
N ARG A 29 7.90 11.97 19.83
CA ARG A 29 7.10 12.71 20.80
C ARG A 29 7.22 12.12 22.20
N LEU A 30 7.15 10.80 22.34
CA LEU A 30 7.33 10.13 23.63
C LEU A 30 8.72 10.39 24.21
N ARG A 31 9.77 10.38 23.38
CA ARG A 31 11.12 10.77 23.81
C ARG A 31 11.14 12.20 24.36
N TYR A 32 10.60 13.16 23.62
CA TYR A 32 10.55 14.56 24.07
C TYR A 32 9.81 14.69 25.41
N ASP A 33 8.62 14.10 25.50
CA ASP A 33 7.81 14.13 26.73
C ASP A 33 8.51 13.44 27.91
N PHE A 34 9.36 12.43 27.67
CA PHE A 34 10.16 11.81 28.70
C PHE A 34 11.27 12.72 29.22
N LEU A 35 11.96 13.44 28.33
CA LEU A 35 13.06 14.31 28.73
C LEU A 35 12.57 15.52 29.56
N ASP A 36 11.36 16.02 29.24
CA ASP A 36 10.66 17.00 30.09
C ASP A 36 10.31 16.42 31.46
N LEU A 37 9.79 15.18 31.48
CA LEU A 37 9.51 14.47 32.73
C LEU A 37 10.79 14.29 33.56
N GLU A 38 11.86 13.82 32.94
CA GLU A 38 13.16 13.59 33.56
C GLU A 38 13.68 14.85 34.26
N GLU A 39 13.68 15.99 33.57
CA GLU A 39 14.11 17.28 34.12
C GLU A 39 13.25 17.71 35.31
N SER A 40 11.92 17.56 35.18
CA SER A 40 10.99 17.89 36.26
C SER A 40 11.20 17.03 37.52
N GLN A 41 11.51 15.75 37.34
CA GLN A 41 11.73 14.81 38.45
C GLN A 41 13.09 15.02 39.10
N TRP A 42 14.15 15.28 38.33
CA TRP A 42 15.46 15.65 38.90
C TRP A 42 15.37 16.91 39.75
N ARG A 43 14.67 17.95 39.28
CA ARG A 43 14.46 19.17 40.06
C ARG A 43 13.73 18.89 41.37
N TYR A 44 12.62 18.14 41.30
CA TYR A 44 11.87 17.74 42.50
C TYR A 44 12.75 16.98 43.51
N ILE A 45 13.58 16.04 43.05
CA ILE A 45 14.44 15.24 43.93
C ILE A 45 15.53 16.09 44.57
N LEU A 46 16.16 16.98 43.81
CA LEU A 46 17.19 17.88 44.34
C LEU A 46 16.58 18.84 45.36
N ASP A 47 15.44 19.45 45.05
CA ASP A 47 14.73 20.33 45.98
C ASP A 47 14.32 19.57 47.26
N TYR A 48 13.89 18.32 47.15
CA TYR A 48 13.57 17.48 48.31
C TYR A 48 14.81 17.22 49.18
N VAL A 49 15.90 16.74 48.58
CA VAL A 49 17.13 16.37 49.30
C VAL A 49 17.81 17.59 49.93
N ASP A 50 17.73 18.75 49.28
CA ASP A 50 18.30 20.00 49.77
C ASP A 50 17.38 20.74 50.76
N ASN A 51 16.24 20.14 51.16
CA ASN A 51 15.22 20.68 52.06
C ASN A 51 14.57 22.00 51.57
N ASN A 52 14.45 22.15 50.24
CA ASN A 52 13.82 23.30 49.58
C ASN A 52 12.33 23.08 49.24
N ILE A 53 11.77 21.90 49.52
CA ILE A 53 10.35 21.57 49.31
C ILE A 53 9.50 21.85 50.56
N LYS A 54 8.31 22.41 50.36
CA LYS A 54 7.32 22.60 51.44
C LYS A 54 6.65 21.26 51.77
N GLU A 55 6.34 20.99 53.04
CA GLU A 55 5.66 19.75 53.46
C GLU A 55 4.37 19.44 52.68
N ALA A 56 3.62 20.47 52.26
CA ALA A 56 2.40 20.32 51.48
C ALA A 56 2.61 19.83 50.02
N GLU A 57 3.85 19.90 49.52
CA GLU A 57 4.24 19.48 48.16
C GLU A 57 4.83 18.06 48.13
N ILE A 58 4.97 17.41 49.30
CA ILE A 58 5.42 16.03 49.44
C ILE A 58 4.20 15.12 49.38
N ASP A 59 4.21 14.10 48.49
CA ASP A 59 3.14 13.09 48.48
C ASP A 59 2.96 12.47 49.87
N VAL A 60 1.71 12.26 50.27
CA VAL A 60 1.34 11.66 51.57
C VAL A 60 2.02 10.31 51.80
N ASN A 61 2.41 9.62 50.73
CA ASN A 61 3.09 8.33 50.73
C ASN A 61 4.62 8.42 50.62
N GLY A 62 5.17 9.64 50.57
CA GLY A 62 6.59 9.94 50.47
C GLY A 62 7.08 10.25 49.05
N PRO A 63 8.27 10.89 48.92
CA PRO A 63 8.84 11.31 47.64
C PRO A 63 9.13 10.14 46.67
N GLU A 64 9.43 8.96 47.23
CA GLU A 64 9.66 7.74 46.45
C GLU A 64 8.40 7.33 45.66
N VAL A 65 7.24 7.34 46.33
CA VAL A 65 5.98 6.92 45.70
C VAL A 65 5.55 7.94 44.64
N GLN A 66 5.83 9.23 44.87
CA GLN A 66 5.62 10.26 43.86
C GLN A 66 6.44 9.99 42.60
N LEU A 67 7.74 9.69 42.76
CA LEU A 67 8.62 9.35 41.65
C LEU A 67 8.10 8.10 40.89
N ILE A 68 7.76 7.03 41.62
CA ILE A 68 7.21 5.80 41.04
C ILE A 68 5.95 6.10 40.22
N ARG A 69 5.00 6.87 40.78
CA ARG A 69 3.74 7.21 40.11
C ARG A 69 3.96 8.01 38.83
N ARG A 70 4.91 8.94 38.82
CA ARG A 70 5.23 9.74 37.63
C ARG A 70 5.79 8.90 36.48
N PHE A 71 6.70 7.98 36.78
CA PHE A 71 7.17 7.02 35.78
C PHE A 71 6.08 5.99 35.42
N GLU A 72 5.18 5.66 36.35
CA GLU A 72 4.02 4.81 36.08
C GLU A 72 3.11 5.45 35.01
N GLU A 73 2.69 6.70 35.23
CA GLU A 73 1.86 7.49 34.32
C GLU A 73 2.48 7.58 32.91
N PHE A 74 3.79 7.82 32.85
CA PHE A 74 4.51 7.89 31.57
C PHE A 74 4.53 6.55 30.83
N GLY A 75 4.78 5.43 31.52
CA GLY A 75 4.74 4.12 30.87
C GLY A 75 3.33 3.69 30.45
N ASP A 76 2.26 4.15 31.11
CA ASP A 76 0.90 3.90 30.62
C ASP A 76 0.61 4.68 29.34
N LYS A 77 1.09 5.93 29.25
CA LYS A 77 1.06 6.71 28.01
C LYS A 77 1.84 6.01 26.90
N MET A 78 3.02 5.48 27.19
CA MET A 78 3.83 4.73 26.22
C MET A 78 3.10 3.48 25.71
N GLN A 79 2.52 2.67 26.62
CA GLN A 79 1.77 1.46 26.27
C GLN A 79 0.51 1.76 25.44
N ALA A 80 -0.16 2.88 25.71
CA ALA A 80 -1.33 3.30 24.93
C ALA A 80 -0.99 3.65 23.48
N VAL A 81 0.19 4.24 23.25
CA VAL A 81 0.67 4.62 21.90
C VAL A 81 1.25 3.42 21.16
N TYR A 82 1.96 2.53 21.86
CA TYR A 82 2.58 1.32 21.31
C TYR A 82 2.06 0.08 22.05
N PRO A 83 0.85 -0.41 21.72
CA PRO A 83 0.21 -1.51 22.44
C PRO A 83 0.75 -2.90 22.07
N HIS A 84 1.56 -3.00 21.03
CA HIS A 84 2.03 -4.26 20.46
C HIS A 84 3.37 -4.71 21.06
N ASP A 85 3.65 -6.01 20.89
CA ASP A 85 4.92 -6.61 21.28
C ASP A 85 6.09 -6.07 20.43
N LEU A 86 7.30 -6.23 20.96
CA LEU A 86 8.56 -5.75 20.39
C LEU A 86 8.74 -6.12 18.90
N ASP A 87 8.38 -7.35 18.55
CA ASP A 87 8.66 -7.93 17.22
C ASP A 87 7.57 -7.58 16.20
N SER A 88 6.51 -6.88 16.60
CA SER A 88 5.34 -6.61 15.78
C SER A 88 5.68 -5.80 14.51
N GLY A 89 5.46 -6.42 13.34
CA GLY A 89 5.75 -5.82 12.04
C GLY A 89 7.20 -5.96 11.59
N LEU A 90 8.00 -6.73 12.32
CA LEU A 90 9.34 -7.21 11.94
C LEU A 90 9.35 -8.72 11.67
N ASP A 91 8.16 -9.30 11.53
CA ASP A 91 7.94 -10.68 11.15
C ASP A 91 8.58 -10.96 9.78
N HIS A 92 9.07 -12.19 9.56
CA HIS A 92 9.72 -12.62 8.31
C HIS A 92 11.11 -12.01 8.03
N LEU A 93 11.79 -11.47 9.06
CA LEU A 93 13.16 -10.96 8.97
C LEU A 93 14.17 -11.86 9.69
N GLU A 94 13.89 -13.17 9.82
CA GLU A 94 14.76 -14.13 10.52
C GLU A 94 16.13 -14.30 9.82
N SER A 95 16.18 -14.07 8.51
CA SER A 95 17.40 -14.10 7.69
C SER A 95 18.35 -12.93 7.97
N VAL A 96 17.85 -11.82 8.54
CA VAL A 96 18.68 -10.62 8.79
C VAL A 96 19.47 -10.79 10.08
N TRP A 97 20.70 -11.30 9.96
CA TRP A 97 21.56 -11.56 11.12
C TRP A 97 21.79 -10.34 12.05
N PRO A 98 22.08 -9.12 11.54
CA PRO A 98 22.19 -7.93 12.40
C PRO A 98 20.91 -7.66 13.21
N LEU A 99 19.73 -7.96 12.67
CA LEU A 99 18.47 -7.80 13.40
C LEU A 99 18.37 -8.82 14.53
N GLN A 100 18.76 -10.07 14.29
CA GLN A 100 18.75 -11.10 15.33
C GLN A 100 19.70 -10.77 16.48
N LEU A 101 20.87 -10.20 16.18
CA LEU A 101 21.79 -9.67 17.19
C LEU A 101 21.15 -8.52 17.98
N ALA A 102 20.52 -7.56 17.29
CA ALA A 102 19.85 -6.46 17.97
C ALA A 102 18.71 -6.97 18.87
N LEU A 103 17.88 -7.91 18.39
CA LEU A 103 16.79 -8.49 19.16
C LEU A 103 17.27 -9.28 20.40
N ALA A 104 18.46 -9.87 20.35
CA ALA A 104 19.06 -10.53 21.52
C ALA A 104 19.32 -9.55 22.68
N ASP A 105 19.64 -8.29 22.38
CA ASP A 105 19.83 -7.23 23.37
C ASP A 105 18.53 -6.47 23.69
N LEU A 106 17.64 -6.27 22.71
CA LEU A 106 16.37 -5.55 22.90
C LEU A 106 15.37 -6.33 23.76
N ARG A 107 15.26 -7.65 23.59
CA ARG A 107 14.28 -8.48 24.31
C ARG A 107 14.50 -8.48 25.84
N PRO A 108 15.73 -8.66 26.36
CA PRO A 108 15.99 -8.53 27.80
C PRO A 108 15.61 -7.16 28.37
N VAL A 109 15.99 -6.07 27.68
CA VAL A 109 15.64 -4.70 28.13
C VAL A 109 14.13 -4.51 28.18
N TYR A 110 13.41 -4.98 27.15
CA TYR A 110 11.95 -4.94 27.13
C TYR A 110 11.35 -5.75 28.29
N ALA A 111 11.82 -6.97 28.54
CA ALA A 111 11.34 -7.82 29.63
C ALA A 111 11.61 -7.24 31.02
N GLN A 112 12.78 -6.63 31.22
CA GLN A 112 13.13 -5.92 32.46
C GLN A 112 12.22 -4.71 32.66
N TYR A 113 11.90 -3.97 31.60
CA TYR A 113 10.92 -2.88 31.66
C TYR A 113 9.52 -3.37 32.04
N GLU A 114 9.05 -4.48 31.47
CA GLU A 114 7.75 -5.04 31.87
C GLU A 114 7.72 -5.48 33.33
N THR A 115 8.83 -5.97 33.86
CA THR A 115 8.99 -6.27 35.28
C THR A 115 8.96 -5.00 36.12
N PHE A 116 9.67 -3.95 35.69
CA PHE A 116 9.62 -2.62 36.30
C PHE A 116 8.19 -2.08 36.36
N ARG A 117 7.44 -2.10 35.25
CA ARG A 117 6.02 -1.69 35.18
C ARG A 117 5.15 -2.42 36.20
N ARG A 118 5.29 -3.74 36.30
CA ARG A 118 4.55 -4.55 37.27
C ARG A 118 4.87 -4.15 38.70
N PHE A 119 6.15 -3.88 38.98
CA PHE A 119 6.58 -3.49 40.31
C PHE A 119 6.07 -2.08 40.69
N GLN A 120 6.10 -1.12 39.75
CA GLN A 120 5.52 0.21 39.96
C GLN A 120 4.05 0.13 40.38
N ARG A 121 3.23 -0.62 39.63
CA ARG A 121 1.80 -0.81 39.91
C ARG A 121 1.53 -1.39 41.31
N GLN A 122 2.38 -2.31 41.78
CA GLN A 122 2.27 -2.86 43.13
C GLN A 122 2.58 -1.81 44.21
N GLN A 123 3.48 -0.87 43.92
CA GLN A 123 3.92 0.17 44.84
C GLN A 123 3.05 1.43 44.80
N THR A 124 2.13 1.57 43.86
CA THR A 124 1.20 2.71 43.74
C THR A 124 -0.26 2.34 43.99
N ALA A 125 -0.61 1.05 44.02
CA ALA A 125 -1.96 0.57 44.25
C ALA A 125 -2.54 0.99 45.62
N PRO A 126 -3.88 1.16 45.73
CA PRO A 126 -4.54 1.38 47.01
C PRO A 126 -4.27 0.23 47.99
N GLY A 127 -3.89 0.55 49.23
CA GLY A 127 -3.55 -0.45 50.24
C GLY A 127 -2.19 -1.12 50.04
N ARG A 128 -1.29 -0.50 49.25
CA ARG A 128 0.09 -0.98 49.05
C ARG A 128 0.79 -1.36 50.35
N ILE A 129 1.67 -2.35 50.25
CA ILE A 129 2.70 -2.62 51.25
C ILE A 129 4.00 -2.06 50.67
N PRO A 130 4.63 -1.05 51.32
CA PRO A 130 5.89 -0.50 50.85
C PRO A 130 6.94 -1.60 50.70
N ALA A 131 7.54 -1.70 49.52
CA ALA A 131 8.68 -2.58 49.32
C ALA A 131 9.85 -2.16 50.23
N PRO A 132 10.65 -3.11 50.72
CA PRO A 132 11.86 -2.75 51.44
C PRO A 132 12.82 -2.00 50.51
N LYS A 133 13.54 -1.01 51.05
CA LYS A 133 14.58 -0.23 50.35
C LYS A 133 15.48 -1.13 49.48
N ARG A 134 15.83 -2.31 50.01
CA ARG A 134 16.67 -3.30 49.34
C ARG A 134 16.14 -3.75 47.97
N ALA A 135 14.83 -3.96 47.82
CA ALA A 135 14.24 -4.41 46.57
C ALA A 135 14.44 -3.38 45.45
N TRP A 136 14.32 -2.10 45.79
CA TRP A 136 14.55 -0.99 44.87
C TRP A 136 16.02 -0.74 44.56
N THR A 137 16.91 -0.90 45.55
CA THR A 137 18.35 -0.83 45.30
C THR A 137 18.84 -2.01 44.46
N ASP A 138 18.31 -3.22 44.66
CA ASP A 138 18.65 -4.40 43.85
C ASP A 138 18.17 -4.21 42.39
N PHE A 139 16.99 -3.62 42.19
CA PHE A 139 16.52 -3.23 40.85
C PHE A 139 17.45 -2.19 40.21
N ALA A 140 17.79 -1.13 40.94
CA ALA A 140 18.68 -0.07 40.46
C ALA A 140 20.07 -0.62 40.12
N GLU A 141 20.60 -1.51 40.95
CA GLU A 141 21.85 -2.22 40.68
C GLU A 141 21.71 -2.99 39.38
N ALA A 142 20.74 -3.89 39.23
CA ALA A 142 20.55 -4.70 38.01
C ALA A 142 20.34 -3.89 36.70
N VAL A 143 19.80 -2.66 36.79
CA VAL A 143 19.69 -1.77 35.62
C VAL A 143 21.03 -1.13 35.28
N LEU A 144 21.77 -0.66 36.28
CA LEU A 144 22.98 0.15 36.14
C LEU A 144 24.26 -0.70 36.00
N HIS A 145 24.29 -1.87 36.65
CA HIS A 145 25.42 -2.78 36.76
C HIS A 145 24.90 -4.23 36.78
N ASP A 146 25.52 -5.12 36.02
CA ASP A 146 25.29 -6.56 36.21
C ASP A 146 26.52 -7.14 36.96
N PRO A 147 26.39 -7.46 38.27
CA PRO A 147 27.50 -8.02 39.04
C PRO A 147 27.88 -9.45 38.64
N GLN A 148 27.13 -10.12 37.74
CA GLN A 148 27.44 -11.47 37.24
C GLN A 148 27.75 -11.54 35.73
N GLY A 149 27.72 -10.43 34.97
CA GLY A 149 28.02 -10.41 33.53
C GLY A 149 28.01 -9.02 32.88
N ASP A 150 28.38 -8.95 31.59
CA ASP A 150 28.41 -7.71 30.77
C ASP A 150 27.00 -7.30 30.24
N TYR A 151 25.92 -7.53 30.99
CA TYR A 151 24.53 -7.42 30.48
C TYR A 151 23.68 -6.32 31.14
N SER A 152 24.27 -5.22 31.61
CA SER A 152 23.48 -4.07 32.08
C SER A 152 22.61 -3.49 30.95
N VAL A 153 21.56 -2.74 31.32
CA VAL A 153 20.69 -2.07 30.33
C VAL A 153 21.49 -1.09 29.48
N ASN A 154 22.50 -0.42 30.07
CA ASN A 154 23.38 0.48 29.32
C ASN A 154 24.23 -0.28 28.30
N ASP A 155 24.86 -1.38 28.70
CA ASP A 155 25.73 -2.16 27.81
C ASP A 155 24.93 -2.75 26.63
N ALA A 156 23.70 -3.20 26.89
CA ALA A 156 22.78 -3.64 25.85
C ALA A 156 22.48 -2.53 24.83
N MET A 157 22.23 -1.29 25.28
CA MET A 157 22.02 -0.16 24.36
C MET A 157 23.28 0.21 23.57
N GLU A 158 24.46 0.14 24.19
CA GLU A 158 25.72 0.40 23.51
C GLU A 158 25.99 -0.64 22.42
N ARG A 159 25.69 -1.93 22.68
CA ARG A 159 25.75 -3.00 21.67
C ARG A 159 24.75 -2.81 20.54
N VAL A 160 23.48 -2.51 20.85
CA VAL A 160 22.46 -2.21 19.82
C VAL A 160 22.90 -1.03 18.96
N ASN A 161 23.43 0.04 19.56
CA ASN A 161 23.95 1.18 18.81
C ASN A 161 25.13 0.82 17.89
N ALA A 162 26.05 -0.02 18.37
CA ALA A 162 27.14 -0.55 17.53
C ALA A 162 26.60 -1.41 16.37
N ILE A 163 25.54 -2.19 16.58
CA ILE A 163 24.87 -2.97 15.52
C ILE A 163 24.19 -2.04 14.50
N VAL A 164 23.54 -0.97 14.96
CA VAL A 164 22.90 0.03 14.09
C VAL A 164 23.93 0.73 13.20
N ILE A 165 25.05 1.19 13.79
CA ILE A 165 26.08 1.98 13.10
C ILE A 165 27.02 1.09 12.29
N SER A 166 27.70 0.15 12.95
CA SER A 166 28.78 -0.65 12.37
C SER A 166 28.27 -1.97 11.78
N GLY A 167 27.20 -2.52 12.33
CA GLY A 167 26.58 -3.75 11.84
C GLY A 167 25.70 -3.56 10.59
N GLY A 168 25.45 -2.32 10.17
CA GLY A 168 24.68 -2.01 8.97
C GLY A 168 23.22 -2.45 9.03
N LEU A 169 22.61 -2.48 10.22
CA LEU A 169 21.28 -3.05 10.46
C LEU A 169 20.21 -2.58 9.46
N PHE A 170 20.00 -1.26 9.34
CA PHE A 170 18.98 -0.71 8.45
C PHE A 170 19.28 -0.99 6.98
N GLN A 171 20.56 -1.10 6.60
CA GLN A 171 20.94 -1.46 5.23
C GLN A 171 20.65 -2.94 4.96
N GLY A 172 20.97 -3.84 5.90
CA GLY A 172 20.68 -5.27 5.79
C GLY A 172 19.17 -5.52 5.69
N VAL A 173 18.37 -4.89 6.56
CA VAL A 173 16.91 -5.00 6.48
C VAL A 173 16.40 -4.47 5.15
N ARG A 174 16.87 -3.30 4.69
CA ARG A 174 16.47 -2.72 3.41
C ARG A 174 16.72 -3.68 2.24
N GLN A 175 17.90 -4.30 2.19
CA GLN A 175 18.26 -5.24 1.12
C GLN A 175 17.36 -6.48 1.10
N GLU A 176 16.95 -6.95 2.28
CA GLU A 176 16.05 -8.09 2.40
C GLU A 176 14.63 -7.69 1.93
N VAL A 177 14.10 -6.54 2.40
CA VAL A 177 12.72 -6.14 2.09
C VAL A 177 12.54 -5.59 0.67
N GLU A 178 13.62 -5.18 0.00
CA GLU A 178 13.62 -4.80 -1.41
C GLU A 178 13.58 -6.05 -2.31
N GLY A 179 12.38 -6.49 -2.69
CA GLY A 179 12.21 -7.63 -3.59
C GLY A 179 10.91 -8.41 -3.35
N ASP A 180 11.01 -9.73 -3.36
CA ASP A 180 9.87 -10.66 -3.23
C ASP A 180 9.28 -10.67 -1.80
N MET A 181 9.95 -10.10 -0.80
CA MET A 181 9.44 -10.04 0.58
C MET A 181 8.23 -9.13 0.80
N ILE A 182 7.87 -8.28 -0.18
CA ILE A 182 6.59 -7.56 -0.15
C ILE A 182 5.42 -8.56 -0.02
N CYS A 183 5.57 -9.78 -0.58
CA CYS A 183 4.55 -10.82 -0.54
C CYS A 183 4.24 -11.32 0.88
N ASP A 184 5.24 -11.38 1.75
CA ASP A 184 5.13 -12.01 3.07
C ASP A 184 4.80 -10.99 4.16
N THR A 185 5.40 -9.80 4.08
CA THR A 185 5.32 -8.79 5.14
C THR A 185 4.02 -7.96 5.13
N LYS A 186 3.34 -7.87 3.97
CA LYS A 186 2.21 -6.93 3.75
C LYS A 186 2.52 -5.50 4.18
N GLN A 187 3.76 -5.06 3.99
CA GLN A 187 4.24 -3.74 4.35
C GLN A 187 5.09 -3.22 3.20
N SER A 188 5.09 -1.90 3.00
CA SER A 188 6.07 -1.32 2.08
C SER A 188 7.47 -1.43 2.68
N PRO A 189 8.54 -1.59 1.88
CA PRO A 189 9.92 -1.63 2.39
C PRO A 189 10.25 -0.47 3.35
N GLN A 190 9.80 0.74 3.02
CA GLN A 190 9.98 1.91 3.87
C GLN A 190 9.23 1.80 5.20
N GLN A 191 8.02 1.20 5.22
CA GLN A 191 7.23 0.99 6.43
C GLN A 191 7.93 0.01 7.38
N VAL A 192 8.58 -1.04 6.87
CA VAL A 192 9.36 -1.98 7.69
C VAL A 192 10.53 -1.27 8.37
N LEU A 193 11.26 -0.40 7.65
CA LEU A 193 12.36 0.39 8.21
C LEU A 193 11.88 1.35 9.31
N TYR A 194 10.73 2.00 9.11
CA TYR A 194 10.12 2.87 10.10
C TYR A 194 9.70 2.11 11.37
N ASN A 195 9.14 0.91 11.22
CA ASN A 195 8.78 0.06 12.34
C ASN A 195 10.01 -0.41 13.11
N LEU A 196 11.08 -0.80 12.40
CA LEU A 196 12.35 -1.17 13.02
C LEU A 196 12.93 -0.04 13.87
N TYR A 197 12.94 1.17 13.32
CA TYR A 197 13.34 2.37 14.06
C TYR A 197 12.48 2.59 15.30
N SER A 198 11.15 2.51 15.14
CA SER A 198 10.22 2.68 16.25
C SER A 198 10.45 1.64 17.36
N THR A 199 10.71 0.37 17.01
CA THR A 199 11.01 -0.71 17.95
C THR A 199 12.31 -0.47 18.72
N ILE A 200 13.38 -0.10 18.02
CA ILE A 200 14.69 0.20 18.64
C ILE A 200 14.55 1.39 19.59
N THR A 201 14.00 2.50 19.11
CA THR A 201 13.89 3.73 19.90
C THR A 201 12.91 3.58 21.07
N LEU A 202 11.81 2.81 20.92
CA LEU A 202 10.90 2.50 22.03
C LEU A 202 11.61 1.73 23.13
N THR A 203 12.40 0.71 22.77
CA THR A 203 13.13 -0.09 23.75
C THR A 203 14.27 0.71 24.39
N GLU A 204 14.94 1.54 23.61
CA GLU A 204 15.96 2.47 24.12
C GLU A 204 15.34 3.47 25.11
N LEU A 205 14.16 4.02 24.80
CA LEU A 205 13.42 4.90 25.71
C LEU A 205 13.00 4.17 26.99
N LYS A 206 12.50 2.92 26.88
CA LYS A 206 12.17 2.07 28.03
C LYS A 206 13.38 1.88 28.93
N GLY A 207 14.52 1.46 28.40
CA GLY A 207 15.71 1.25 29.22
C GLY A 207 16.31 2.55 29.76
N TYR A 208 16.35 3.63 28.97
CA TYR A 208 16.84 4.93 29.42
C TYR A 208 16.01 5.46 30.58
N SER A 209 14.68 5.25 30.53
CA SER A 209 13.80 5.60 31.64
C SER A 209 14.10 4.81 32.92
N MET A 210 14.44 3.52 32.82
CA MET A 210 14.85 2.74 34.00
C MET A 210 16.18 3.24 34.57
N ILE A 211 17.13 3.63 33.72
CA ILE A 211 18.43 4.18 34.15
C ILE A 211 18.24 5.48 34.93
N GLN A 212 17.48 6.43 34.37
CA GLN A 212 17.19 7.71 35.04
C GLN A 212 16.43 7.50 36.36
N PHE A 213 15.41 6.64 36.35
CA PHE A 213 14.68 6.26 37.57
C PHE A 213 15.62 5.70 38.64
N SER A 214 16.56 4.84 38.26
CA SER A 214 17.51 4.22 39.19
C SER A 214 18.45 5.24 39.84
N TYR A 215 19.01 6.18 39.07
CA TYR A 215 19.83 7.25 39.63
C TYR A 215 19.04 8.17 40.57
N MET A 216 17.83 8.54 40.16
CA MET A 216 16.90 9.36 40.96
C MET A 216 16.57 8.69 42.30
N LEU A 217 16.28 7.39 42.27
CA LEU A 217 15.93 6.60 43.44
C LEU A 217 17.11 6.43 44.41
N LEU A 218 18.30 6.12 43.90
CA LEU A 218 19.51 6.00 44.71
C LEU A 218 19.89 7.34 45.37
N ARG A 219 19.67 8.46 44.67
CA ARG A 219 19.85 9.81 45.23
C ARG A 219 18.87 10.06 46.38
N LEU A 220 17.57 9.76 46.20
CA LEU A 220 16.56 9.87 47.26
C LEU A 220 16.91 9.03 48.50
N TYR A 221 17.58 7.90 48.29
CA TYR A 221 18.00 6.97 49.32
C TYR A 221 19.32 7.32 50.02
N GLY A 222 20.00 8.39 49.59
CA GLY A 222 21.28 8.82 50.16
C GLY A 222 22.46 7.92 49.78
N GLU A 223 22.32 7.08 48.75
CA GLU A 223 23.36 6.11 48.31
C GLU A 223 24.36 6.74 47.32
N GLY A 224 24.25 8.04 47.01
CA GLY A 224 25.17 8.77 46.13
C GLY A 224 24.59 10.08 45.57
N ASN A 225 25.35 10.78 44.73
CA ASN A 225 24.88 12.00 44.06
C ASN A 225 24.25 11.71 42.69
N PHE A 226 24.88 10.86 41.87
CA PHE A 226 24.39 10.38 40.57
C PHE A 226 24.01 11.43 39.50
N THR A 227 24.10 12.73 39.82
CA THR A 227 23.73 13.83 38.91
C THR A 227 24.67 13.92 37.70
N THR A 228 25.97 13.67 37.88
CA THR A 228 26.95 13.66 36.80
C THR A 228 26.74 12.46 35.87
N GLU A 229 26.48 11.30 36.45
CA GLU A 229 26.21 10.05 35.76
C GLU A 229 24.92 10.16 34.95
N ALA A 230 23.85 10.70 35.55
CA ALA A 230 22.58 10.96 34.90
C ALA A 230 22.71 11.92 33.69
N ARG A 231 23.45 13.03 33.85
CA ARG A 231 23.72 13.96 32.74
C ARG A 231 24.56 13.33 31.64
N THR A 232 25.55 12.51 32.01
CA THR A 232 26.37 11.77 31.04
C THR A 232 25.51 10.80 30.25
N MET A 233 24.60 10.08 30.92
CA MET A 233 23.67 9.15 30.28
C MET A 233 22.67 9.86 29.36
N ARG A 234 22.17 11.04 29.75
CA ARG A 234 21.34 11.89 28.89
C ARG A 234 22.07 12.24 27.60
N LYS A 235 23.29 12.76 27.70
CA LYS A 235 24.09 13.12 26.52
C LYS A 235 24.30 11.93 25.58
N ARG A 236 24.66 10.76 26.10
CA ARG A 236 24.83 9.53 25.29
C ARG A 236 23.53 9.12 24.61
N TYR A 237 22.40 9.18 25.32
CA TYR A 237 21.09 8.88 24.75
C TYR A 237 20.72 9.83 23.60
N GLU A 238 20.94 11.14 23.78
CA GLU A 238 20.71 12.15 22.74
C GLU A 238 21.62 11.93 21.51
N GLU A 239 22.90 11.60 21.71
CA GLU A 239 23.84 11.27 20.62
C GLU A 239 23.40 10.04 19.81
N ARG A 240 22.96 8.97 20.48
CA ARG A 240 22.44 7.76 19.82
C ARG A 240 21.13 8.04 19.07
N ALA A 241 20.23 8.78 19.68
CA ALA A 241 18.97 9.22 19.07
C ALA A 241 19.20 10.00 17.77
N ASN A 242 20.12 10.97 17.78
CA ASN A 242 20.52 11.73 16.58
C ASN A 242 21.03 10.80 15.49
N THR A 243 21.98 9.92 15.84
CA THR A 243 22.63 9.00 14.90
C THR A 243 21.64 8.04 14.27
N ALA A 244 20.76 7.43 15.08
CA ALA A 244 19.74 6.50 14.59
C ALA A 244 18.76 7.17 13.60
N ILE A 245 18.37 8.43 13.87
CA ILE A 245 17.48 9.20 13.00
C ILE A 245 18.13 9.50 11.65
N GLU A 246 19.41 9.86 11.63
CA GLU A 246 20.15 10.11 10.39
C GLU A 246 20.23 8.85 9.53
N ILE A 247 20.60 7.72 10.14
CA ILE A 247 20.74 6.42 9.46
C ILE A 247 19.39 5.98 8.87
N VAL A 248 18.31 5.95 9.67
CA VAL A 248 17.01 5.50 9.17
C VAL A 248 16.46 6.43 8.09
N LYS A 249 16.64 7.75 8.21
CA LYS A 249 16.23 8.70 7.15
C LYS A 249 16.92 8.39 5.84
N GLN A 250 18.23 8.10 5.87
CA GLN A 250 18.98 7.73 4.68
C GLN A 250 18.46 6.43 4.07
N SER A 251 18.20 5.41 4.89
CA SER A 251 17.64 4.13 4.42
C SER A 251 16.24 4.29 3.84
N MET A 252 15.35 5.03 4.51
CA MET A 252 13.97 5.27 4.07
C MET A 252 13.89 6.06 2.76
N ARG A 253 14.78 7.04 2.54
CA ARG A 253 14.86 7.82 1.28
C ARG A 253 15.11 6.94 0.06
N ASN A 254 15.84 5.85 0.24
CA ASN A 254 16.22 4.94 -0.83
C ASN A 254 15.32 3.70 -0.92
N SER A 255 14.21 3.66 -0.17
CA SER A 255 13.32 2.50 -0.07
C SER A 255 11.95 2.80 -0.67
N SER A 256 11.33 1.80 -1.32
CA SER A 256 10.00 1.95 -1.90
C SER A 256 8.91 2.09 -0.83
N ARG A 257 7.91 2.94 -1.12
CA ARG A 257 6.65 3.06 -0.36
C ARG A 257 5.48 2.33 -1.01
N GLN A 258 5.71 1.71 -2.16
CA GLN A 258 4.68 0.97 -2.87
C GLN A 258 4.38 -0.36 -2.18
N LEU A 259 3.09 -0.68 -2.08
CA LEU A 259 2.59 -1.95 -1.59
C LEU A 259 1.56 -2.51 -2.58
N TRP A 260 1.71 -3.78 -2.92
CA TRP A 260 0.86 -4.53 -3.84
C TRP A 260 0.94 -6.01 -3.47
N ASN A 261 -0.03 -6.82 -3.92
CA ASN A 261 -0.06 -8.24 -3.59
C ASN A 261 0.55 -9.12 -4.69
N CYS A 262 1.32 -10.11 -4.24
CA CYS A 262 1.80 -11.19 -5.09
C CYS A 262 0.66 -12.14 -5.47
N ASP A 263 0.94 -13.08 -6.37
CA ASP A 263 -0.08 -14.05 -6.77
C ASP A 263 -0.42 -14.98 -5.59
N PRO A 264 -1.71 -15.29 -5.38
CA PRO A 264 -2.12 -16.21 -4.34
C PRO A 264 -1.63 -17.62 -4.68
N LYS A 265 -1.54 -18.49 -3.67
CA LYS A 265 -1.23 -19.92 -3.87
C LYS A 265 -2.20 -20.60 -4.85
N LYS A 266 -3.44 -20.13 -4.92
CA LYS A 266 -4.46 -20.60 -5.85
C LYS A 266 -5.34 -19.44 -6.29
N HIS A 267 -5.51 -19.30 -7.60
CA HIS A 267 -6.46 -18.33 -8.15
C HIS A 267 -7.90 -18.85 -8.07
N ILE A 268 -8.79 -18.04 -7.51
CA ILE A 268 -10.22 -18.30 -7.37
C ILE A 268 -10.98 -17.12 -7.98
N LYS A 269 -11.86 -17.42 -8.94
CA LYS A 269 -12.65 -16.42 -9.67
C LYS A 269 -13.58 -15.70 -8.70
N ASP A 270 -13.67 -14.38 -8.84
CA ASP A 270 -14.47 -13.47 -8.02
C ASP A 270 -14.02 -13.36 -6.54
N GLU A 271 -12.94 -14.05 -6.15
CA GLU A 271 -12.28 -13.90 -4.84
C GLU A 271 -10.86 -13.30 -4.97
N THR A 272 -10.00 -13.92 -5.78
CA THR A 272 -8.63 -13.47 -5.99
C THR A 272 -8.43 -12.76 -7.32
N TYR A 273 -9.32 -13.00 -8.29
CA TYR A 273 -9.29 -12.30 -9.57
C TYR A 273 -10.69 -12.12 -10.14
N VAL A 274 -10.89 -11.05 -10.89
CA VAL A 274 -12.08 -10.85 -11.73
C VAL A 274 -11.65 -10.71 -13.19
N GLN A 275 -12.58 -10.91 -14.11
CA GLN A 275 -12.30 -10.84 -15.54
C GLN A 275 -13.39 -10.06 -16.26
N VAL A 276 -12.97 -9.32 -17.27
CA VAL A 276 -13.85 -8.89 -18.36
C VAL A 276 -14.26 -10.14 -19.14
N THR A 277 -15.53 -10.27 -19.52
CA THR A 277 -16.03 -11.46 -20.20
C THR A 277 -16.59 -11.14 -21.58
N GLN A 278 -16.29 -12.00 -22.55
CA GLN A 278 -16.81 -11.92 -23.92
C GLN A 278 -16.63 -10.52 -24.55
N LEU A 279 -15.47 -9.86 -24.31
CA LEU A 279 -15.21 -8.54 -24.90
C LEU A 279 -15.04 -8.64 -26.41
N ILE A 280 -14.01 -9.38 -26.82
CA ILE A 280 -13.67 -9.69 -28.20
C ILE A 280 -13.39 -11.20 -28.24
N GLN A 281 -14.06 -11.95 -29.12
CA GLN A 281 -13.88 -13.39 -29.25
C GLN A 281 -13.65 -13.81 -30.70
N GLY A 282 -12.80 -14.82 -30.92
CA GLY A 282 -12.67 -15.48 -32.20
C GLY A 282 -14.02 -16.00 -32.71
N TYR A 283 -14.31 -15.77 -33.98
CA TYR A 283 -15.61 -16.02 -34.61
C TYR A 283 -15.45 -16.45 -36.07
N VAL A 284 -16.06 -17.57 -36.45
CA VAL A 284 -16.02 -18.07 -37.82
C VAL A 284 -17.28 -17.66 -38.57
N GLN A 285 -17.14 -17.07 -39.76
CA GLN A 285 -18.28 -16.66 -40.61
C GLN A 285 -17.93 -16.80 -42.09
N ASN A 286 -18.89 -17.23 -42.91
CA ASN A 286 -18.70 -17.27 -44.36
C ASN A 286 -18.76 -15.88 -44.99
N GLU A 287 -17.93 -15.63 -46.01
CA GLU A 287 -17.87 -14.37 -46.77
C GLU A 287 -19.25 -13.90 -47.25
N VAL A 288 -20.10 -14.83 -47.68
CA VAL A 288 -21.47 -14.55 -48.15
C VAL A 288 -22.34 -13.81 -47.12
N ASP A 289 -22.04 -13.96 -45.83
CA ASP A 289 -22.80 -13.36 -44.74
C ASP A 289 -22.15 -12.10 -44.16
N LEU A 290 -20.97 -11.72 -44.67
CA LEU A 290 -20.16 -10.58 -44.22
C LEU A 290 -20.40 -9.29 -45.02
N ASN A 291 -21.27 -9.33 -46.04
CA ASN A 291 -21.64 -8.17 -46.85
C ASN A 291 -23.16 -8.11 -47.10
N PRO A 292 -23.72 -6.91 -47.31
CA PRO A 292 -25.16 -6.74 -47.54
C PRO A 292 -25.65 -7.33 -48.86
N GLU A 293 -24.79 -7.45 -49.88
CA GLU A 293 -25.13 -8.02 -51.19
C GLU A 293 -25.31 -9.54 -51.12
N GLY A 294 -24.83 -10.18 -50.05
CA GLY A 294 -24.89 -11.62 -49.88
C GLY A 294 -24.04 -12.36 -50.92
N THR A 295 -22.84 -11.87 -51.22
CA THR A 295 -21.95 -12.37 -52.27
C THR A 295 -20.57 -12.78 -51.74
N CYS A 296 -19.76 -13.47 -52.54
CA CYS A 296 -18.40 -13.89 -52.15
C CYS A 296 -17.40 -13.25 -53.13
N ARG A 297 -17.55 -11.93 -53.33
CA ARG A 297 -16.73 -11.20 -54.30
C ARG A 297 -15.36 -10.82 -53.79
N GLU A 298 -15.32 -10.53 -52.50
CA GLU A 298 -14.11 -10.16 -51.78
C GLU A 298 -13.52 -11.39 -51.10
N ASN A 299 -12.30 -11.24 -50.58
CA ASN A 299 -11.67 -12.25 -49.74
C ASN A 299 -11.84 -11.90 -48.24
N CYS A 300 -11.57 -12.85 -47.36
CA CYS A 300 -11.64 -12.62 -45.91
C CYS A 300 -10.86 -11.39 -45.40
N ALA A 301 -9.72 -11.02 -45.99
CA ALA A 301 -8.88 -9.93 -45.52
C ALA A 301 -9.48 -8.54 -45.77
N GLU A 302 -10.39 -8.40 -46.75
CA GLU A 302 -11.10 -7.14 -47.02
C GLU A 302 -12.08 -6.78 -45.89
N TYR A 303 -12.56 -7.78 -45.14
CA TYR A 303 -13.47 -7.58 -44.02
C TYR A 303 -12.74 -7.16 -42.73
N THR A 304 -12.12 -5.98 -42.77
CA THR A 304 -11.47 -5.36 -41.60
C THR A 304 -12.49 -4.86 -40.56
N TYR A 305 -13.68 -4.44 -41.01
CA TYR A 305 -14.78 -3.98 -40.16
C TYR A 305 -16.14 -4.20 -40.86
N THR A 306 -16.99 -5.05 -40.30
CA THR A 306 -18.32 -5.39 -40.83
C THR A 306 -19.26 -5.88 -39.71
N LYS A 307 -20.39 -6.50 -40.06
CA LYS A 307 -21.33 -7.19 -39.16
C LYS A 307 -21.91 -8.40 -39.86
N SER A 308 -22.62 -9.25 -39.12
CA SER A 308 -23.37 -10.35 -39.73
C SER A 308 -24.61 -9.80 -40.47
N HIS A 309 -24.64 -9.93 -41.80
CA HIS A 309 -25.75 -9.44 -42.64
C HIS A 309 -26.86 -10.47 -42.84
N GLY A 310 -26.56 -11.77 -42.70
CA GLY A 310 -27.52 -12.84 -42.91
C GLY A 310 -27.03 -14.19 -42.42
N CYS A 311 -27.76 -15.23 -42.82
CA CYS A 311 -27.33 -16.60 -42.69
C CYS A 311 -27.75 -17.35 -43.96
N TYR A 312 -26.87 -17.35 -44.96
CA TYR A 312 -27.14 -17.90 -46.27
C TYR A 312 -27.49 -19.39 -46.16
N LYS A 313 -28.68 -19.74 -46.66
CA LYS A 313 -29.23 -21.09 -46.68
C LYS A 313 -29.16 -21.83 -45.33
N ASN A 314 -29.19 -21.10 -44.21
CA ASN A 314 -29.15 -21.72 -42.88
C ASN A 314 -27.95 -22.68 -42.70
N LEU A 315 -26.79 -22.33 -43.27
CA LEU A 315 -25.55 -23.10 -43.16
C LEU A 315 -24.95 -23.02 -41.74
N PHE A 316 -23.62 -23.08 -41.59
CA PHE A 316 -22.96 -23.08 -40.28
C PHE A 316 -23.36 -21.90 -39.37
N CYS A 317 -23.70 -20.74 -39.95
CA CYS A 317 -24.21 -19.57 -39.23
C CYS A 317 -25.45 -19.85 -38.34
N GLN A 318 -26.28 -20.86 -38.66
CA GLN A 318 -27.42 -21.25 -37.83
C GLN A 318 -27.01 -22.22 -36.70
N GLN A 319 -25.90 -22.92 -36.86
CA GLN A 319 -25.42 -23.97 -35.95
C GLN A 319 -24.53 -23.40 -34.83
N GLN A 320 -24.18 -22.12 -34.90
CA GLN A 320 -23.38 -21.42 -33.90
C GLN A 320 -24.11 -20.20 -33.32
N LYS A 321 -23.62 -19.69 -32.19
CA LYS A 321 -24.07 -18.40 -31.66
C LYS A 321 -23.74 -17.30 -32.66
N ARG A 322 -24.73 -16.57 -33.18
CA ARG A 322 -24.50 -15.42 -34.06
C ARG A 322 -23.69 -14.33 -33.35
N CYS A 323 -22.82 -13.64 -34.08
CA CYS A 323 -22.26 -12.36 -33.64
C CYS A 323 -23.25 -11.23 -33.92
N ASN A 324 -23.85 -10.65 -32.88
CA ASN A 324 -24.85 -9.57 -33.02
C ASN A 324 -24.23 -8.17 -32.99
N GLY A 325 -22.92 -8.09 -32.77
CA GLY A 325 -22.16 -6.84 -32.74
C GLY A 325 -21.32 -6.63 -34.00
N LYS A 326 -20.12 -6.11 -33.79
CA LYS A 326 -19.15 -5.83 -34.86
C LYS A 326 -18.33 -7.09 -35.13
N ILE A 327 -18.11 -7.37 -36.41
CA ILE A 327 -17.16 -8.38 -36.88
C ILE A 327 -15.95 -7.63 -37.44
N ILE A 328 -14.76 -7.93 -36.96
CA ILE A 328 -13.55 -7.15 -37.26
C ILE A 328 -12.38 -8.07 -37.57
N ASN A 329 -11.44 -7.56 -38.37
CA ASN A 329 -10.18 -8.20 -38.76
C ASN A 329 -10.34 -9.67 -39.11
N CYS A 330 -11.08 -9.94 -40.18
CA CYS A 330 -11.24 -11.29 -40.71
C CYS A 330 -9.98 -11.75 -41.46
N HIS A 331 -9.71 -13.06 -41.36
CA HIS A 331 -8.58 -13.71 -41.98
C HIS A 331 -8.99 -15.07 -42.56
N PHE A 332 -8.39 -15.42 -43.69
CA PHE A 332 -8.50 -16.75 -44.28
C PHE A 332 -7.34 -17.62 -43.80
N TYR A 333 -7.62 -18.86 -43.41
CA TYR A 333 -6.60 -19.83 -43.00
C TYR A 333 -6.61 -21.06 -43.92
N ASP A 334 -7.78 -21.68 -44.10
CA ASP A 334 -8.00 -22.77 -45.04
C ASP A 334 -9.49 -22.88 -45.40
N SER A 335 -9.83 -23.62 -46.46
CA SER A 335 -11.19 -23.77 -46.97
C SER A 335 -12.07 -24.63 -46.06
N ASP A 336 -11.53 -25.74 -45.55
CA ASP A 336 -12.32 -26.77 -44.87
C ASP A 336 -11.81 -26.99 -43.44
N MET A 337 -12.74 -27.11 -42.49
CA MET A 337 -12.42 -27.22 -41.06
C MET A 337 -13.42 -28.05 -40.25
N TRP A 338 -12.95 -28.58 -39.13
CA TRP A 338 -13.74 -29.19 -38.06
C TRP A 338 -13.72 -28.28 -36.84
N ILE A 339 -14.90 -27.81 -36.45
CA ILE A 339 -15.08 -26.92 -35.31
C ILE A 339 -15.60 -27.73 -34.13
N CYS A 340 -14.94 -27.60 -32.97
CA CYS A 340 -15.48 -28.08 -31.71
C CYS A 340 -16.20 -26.94 -30.97
N PRO A 341 -17.56 -26.92 -30.96
CA PRO A 341 -18.30 -25.89 -30.25
C PRO A 341 -18.12 -26.05 -28.74
N ALA A 342 -17.95 -24.92 -28.06
CA ALA A 342 -17.86 -24.90 -26.60
C ALA A 342 -19.22 -25.04 -25.94
N ASP A 343 -19.22 -25.33 -24.63
CA ASP A 343 -20.45 -25.34 -23.85
C ASP A 343 -21.06 -23.92 -23.78
N PRO A 344 -22.36 -23.72 -24.06
CA PRO A 344 -23.04 -22.43 -23.97
C PRO A 344 -22.89 -21.72 -22.62
N SER A 345 -22.75 -22.46 -21.51
CA SER A 345 -22.54 -21.89 -20.18
C SER A 345 -21.07 -21.54 -19.90
N SER A 346 -20.12 -22.02 -20.70
CA SER A 346 -18.69 -21.69 -20.55
C SER A 346 -18.39 -20.22 -20.89
N GLY A 347 -19.26 -19.60 -21.69
CA GLY A 347 -19.04 -18.28 -22.26
C GLY A 347 -18.07 -18.24 -23.45
N ARG A 348 -17.57 -19.40 -23.90
CA ARG A 348 -16.73 -19.57 -25.09
C ARG A 348 -17.60 -19.92 -26.30
N ARG A 349 -17.10 -19.67 -27.51
CA ARG A 349 -17.71 -20.10 -28.78
C ARG A 349 -17.17 -21.45 -29.23
N TYR A 350 -15.86 -21.64 -29.13
CA TYR A 350 -15.17 -22.85 -29.59
C TYR A 350 -14.16 -23.34 -28.55
N GLU A 351 -13.93 -24.67 -28.49
CA GLU A 351 -12.81 -25.23 -27.73
C GLU A 351 -11.55 -25.34 -28.59
N TYR A 352 -11.70 -25.78 -29.84
CA TYR A 352 -10.65 -25.80 -30.86
C TYR A 352 -11.26 -25.76 -32.26
N ILE A 353 -10.43 -25.43 -33.25
CA ILE A 353 -10.74 -25.51 -34.68
C ILE A 353 -9.60 -26.25 -35.36
N GLU A 354 -9.90 -27.26 -36.15
CA GLU A 354 -8.91 -28.04 -36.91
C GLU A 354 -9.16 -27.86 -38.41
N TYR A 355 -8.16 -27.42 -39.15
CA TYR A 355 -8.22 -27.28 -40.61
C TYR A 355 -7.76 -28.57 -41.30
N GLU A 356 -8.18 -28.77 -42.54
CA GLU A 356 -7.84 -29.96 -43.33
C GLU A 356 -6.34 -30.12 -43.59
N ASN A 357 -5.59 -29.01 -43.68
CA ASN A 357 -4.12 -29.05 -43.74
C ASN A 357 -3.42 -29.51 -42.44
N GLY A 358 -4.18 -29.84 -41.39
CA GLY A 358 -3.67 -30.30 -40.10
C GLY A 358 -3.37 -29.19 -39.09
N ARG A 359 -3.55 -27.90 -39.44
CA ARG A 359 -3.41 -26.79 -38.50
C ARG A 359 -4.54 -26.84 -37.48
N VAL A 360 -4.20 -26.75 -36.20
CA VAL A 360 -5.17 -26.64 -35.11
C VAL A 360 -5.03 -25.28 -34.43
N LEU A 361 -6.15 -24.59 -34.26
CA LEU A 361 -6.30 -23.44 -33.38
C LEU A 361 -6.86 -23.92 -32.04
N GLY A 362 -6.27 -23.50 -30.93
CA GLY A 362 -6.66 -23.94 -29.60
C GLY A 362 -6.08 -25.31 -29.24
N ARG A 363 -6.52 -25.86 -28.11
CA ARG A 363 -6.04 -27.14 -27.60
C ARG A 363 -6.98 -28.26 -28.05
N LYS A 364 -6.55 -29.07 -29.02
CA LYS A 364 -7.32 -30.25 -29.46
C LYS A 364 -7.51 -31.21 -28.29
N GLN A 365 -8.76 -31.41 -27.90
CA GLN A 365 -9.18 -32.35 -26.85
C GLN A 365 -10.43 -33.09 -27.33
N ALA A 366 -10.93 -34.03 -26.53
CA ALA A 366 -12.19 -34.70 -26.83
C ALA A 366 -13.34 -33.66 -26.90
N CYS A 367 -14.00 -33.58 -28.05
CA CYS A 367 -15.11 -32.65 -28.25
C CYS A 367 -16.42 -33.25 -27.74
N THR A 368 -16.83 -32.85 -26.52
CA THR A 368 -18.02 -33.41 -25.85
C THR A 368 -19.32 -33.19 -26.61
N ARG A 369 -19.43 -32.08 -27.35
CA ARG A 369 -20.61 -31.72 -28.14
C ARG A 369 -20.59 -32.23 -29.58
N GLY A 370 -19.56 -33.01 -29.94
CA GLY A 370 -19.29 -33.42 -31.31
C GLY A 370 -18.68 -32.30 -32.15
N THR A 371 -17.95 -32.68 -33.19
CA THR A 371 -17.37 -31.72 -34.14
C THR A 371 -18.35 -31.42 -35.27
N THR A 372 -18.34 -30.16 -35.73
CA THR A 372 -19.09 -29.73 -36.91
C THR A 372 -18.12 -29.53 -38.06
N LYS A 373 -18.31 -30.26 -39.17
CA LYS A 373 -17.54 -30.06 -40.40
C LYS A 373 -18.10 -28.85 -41.16
N VAL A 374 -17.23 -27.97 -41.61
CA VAL A 374 -17.56 -26.71 -42.27
C VAL A 374 -16.70 -26.57 -43.53
N ASP A 375 -17.35 -26.62 -44.68
CA ASP A 375 -16.70 -26.67 -46.00
C ASP A 375 -16.95 -25.39 -46.79
N SER A 376 -15.89 -24.82 -47.35
CA SER A 376 -16.02 -23.71 -48.31
C SER A 376 -16.58 -24.24 -49.63
N TRP A 377 -17.26 -23.38 -50.39
CA TRP A 377 -18.04 -23.85 -51.54
C TRP A 377 -18.03 -22.86 -52.69
N TRP A 378 -18.23 -23.37 -53.91
CA TRP A 378 -18.30 -22.55 -55.12
C TRP A 378 -19.72 -22.09 -55.39
N ARG A 379 -19.91 -20.78 -55.49
CA ARG A 379 -21.12 -20.16 -56.03
C ARG A 379 -20.91 -19.89 -57.51
N TRP A 380 -21.45 -20.78 -58.34
CA TRP A 380 -21.22 -20.77 -59.79
C TRP A 380 -19.73 -21.02 -60.10
N LEU A 381 -19.28 -20.83 -61.35
CA LEU A 381 -17.90 -21.18 -61.77
C LEU A 381 -16.81 -20.22 -61.29
N PHE A 382 -17.14 -19.04 -60.73
CA PHE A 382 -16.17 -17.96 -60.52
C PHE A 382 -16.08 -17.39 -59.10
N TRP A 383 -16.98 -17.75 -58.19
CA TRP A 383 -16.98 -17.20 -56.83
C TRP A 383 -16.80 -18.31 -55.81
N HIS A 384 -15.65 -18.33 -55.13
CA HIS A 384 -15.40 -19.24 -54.01
C HIS A 384 -15.84 -18.55 -52.72
N CYS A 385 -16.74 -19.17 -51.97
CA CYS A 385 -17.28 -18.64 -50.72
C CYS A 385 -16.54 -19.27 -49.53
N SER A 386 -15.54 -18.55 -49.04
CA SER A 386 -14.66 -19.06 -47.99
C SER A 386 -15.23 -18.81 -46.59
N TYR A 387 -14.86 -19.65 -45.63
CA TYR A 387 -15.09 -19.35 -44.20
C TYR A 387 -13.91 -18.55 -43.63
N CYS A 388 -14.23 -17.38 -43.08
CA CYS A 388 -13.28 -16.48 -42.46
C CYS A 388 -13.25 -16.67 -40.95
N PHE A 389 -12.05 -16.61 -40.38
CA PHE A 389 -11.86 -16.43 -38.95
C PHE A 389 -11.73 -14.93 -38.66
N CYS A 390 -12.64 -14.39 -37.87
CA CYS A 390 -12.75 -12.98 -37.51
C CYS A 390 -12.78 -12.83 -35.99
N TYR A 391 -12.90 -11.59 -35.52
CA TYR A 391 -13.24 -11.31 -34.12
C TYR A 391 -14.63 -10.70 -34.00
N CYS A 392 -15.36 -11.12 -32.99
CA CYS A 392 -16.69 -10.62 -32.65
C CYS A 392 -16.60 -9.74 -31.40
N ASP A 393 -16.95 -8.46 -31.55
CA ASP A 393 -17.19 -7.52 -30.44
C ASP A 393 -18.70 -7.32 -30.29
N GLU A 394 -19.31 -8.03 -29.33
CA GLU A 394 -20.74 -7.96 -29.09
C GLU A 394 -21.10 -7.74 -27.61
N GLN A 395 -21.97 -6.75 -27.37
CA GLN A 395 -22.60 -6.63 -26.06
C GLN A 395 -23.70 -7.69 -25.90
N GLY A 396 -23.90 -8.16 -24.67
CA GLY A 396 -24.92 -9.14 -24.38
C GLY A 396 -25.04 -9.44 -22.88
N PRO A 397 -25.99 -10.31 -22.47
CA PRO A 397 -26.22 -10.64 -21.06
C PRO A 397 -25.02 -11.36 -20.40
N ASN A 398 -24.16 -12.00 -21.19
CA ASN A 398 -23.01 -12.76 -20.71
C ASN A 398 -21.67 -12.01 -20.91
N SER A 399 -21.72 -10.73 -21.28
CA SER A 399 -20.52 -9.91 -21.45
C SER A 399 -20.42 -8.85 -20.35
N ASP A 400 -19.66 -9.15 -19.32
CA ASP A 400 -19.31 -8.24 -18.24
C ASP A 400 -18.10 -7.40 -18.71
N ARG A 401 -18.38 -6.19 -19.19
CA ARG A 401 -17.41 -5.30 -19.87
C ARG A 401 -17.47 -3.86 -19.36
N TYR A 402 -17.98 -3.70 -18.14
CA TYR A 402 -18.34 -2.40 -17.58
C TYR A 402 -17.41 -2.04 -16.43
N PHE A 403 -16.95 -0.79 -16.37
CA PHE A 403 -16.14 -0.28 -15.25
C PHE A 403 -16.84 0.90 -14.61
N ASN A 404 -16.95 0.90 -13.29
CA ASN A 404 -17.53 2.01 -12.55
C ASN A 404 -16.65 3.27 -12.68
N MET A 405 -17.26 4.41 -13.02
CA MET A 405 -16.61 5.72 -13.09
C MET A 405 -17.04 6.67 -11.97
N ARG A 406 -18.03 6.29 -11.15
CA ARG A 406 -18.43 7.08 -9.99
C ARG A 406 -17.31 7.13 -8.94
N PRO A 407 -17.10 8.29 -8.30
CA PRO A 407 -16.06 8.44 -7.29
C PRO A 407 -16.34 7.63 -6.04
N VAL A 408 -15.30 6.96 -5.54
CA VAL A 408 -15.35 6.23 -4.28
C VAL A 408 -14.52 7.00 -3.26
N LEU A 409 -15.21 7.73 -2.38
CA LEU A 409 -14.60 8.63 -1.40
C LEU A 409 -14.72 8.06 0.02
N ALA A 410 -13.67 8.21 0.82
CA ALA A 410 -13.71 8.04 2.26
C ALA A 410 -14.54 9.18 2.90
N ASN A 411 -15.05 8.96 4.10
CA ASN A 411 -15.78 10.00 4.84
C ASN A 411 -14.84 11.05 5.44
N ALA A 412 -14.30 11.94 4.59
CA ALA A 412 -13.36 12.98 4.99
C ALA A 412 -13.94 13.96 6.02
N GLU A 413 -15.25 14.26 5.95
CA GLU A 413 -15.97 15.09 6.94
C GLU A 413 -15.96 14.46 8.34
N ASN A 414 -15.90 13.13 8.43
CA ASN A 414 -15.74 12.37 9.67
C ASN A 414 -14.29 11.88 9.86
N ASN A 415 -13.32 12.64 9.35
CA ASN A 415 -11.88 12.41 9.51
C ASN A 415 -11.39 11.03 9.03
N SER A 416 -12.08 10.42 8.05
CA SER A 416 -11.72 9.09 7.52
C SER A 416 -10.89 9.21 6.25
N VAL A 417 -9.89 8.34 6.11
CA VAL A 417 -8.93 8.30 5.00
C VAL A 417 -8.92 6.93 4.35
N VAL A 418 -8.41 6.82 3.14
CA VAL A 418 -8.24 5.52 2.46
C VAL A 418 -7.03 4.80 3.04
N THR A 419 -7.20 3.52 3.38
CA THR A 419 -6.15 2.64 3.94
C THR A 419 -5.86 1.40 3.09
N GLY A 420 -6.69 1.14 2.08
CA GLY A 420 -6.52 -0.03 1.20
C GLY A 420 -7.42 0.01 -0.03
N LEU A 421 -7.08 -0.81 -1.03
CA LEU A 421 -7.74 -0.88 -2.34
C LEU A 421 -7.93 -2.33 -2.82
N ARG A 422 -8.98 -2.58 -3.60
CA ARG A 422 -9.15 -3.82 -4.37
C ARG A 422 -10.11 -3.65 -5.54
N PHE A 423 -10.06 -4.56 -6.52
CA PHE A 423 -11.12 -4.71 -7.51
C PHE A 423 -12.22 -5.65 -6.99
N VAL A 424 -13.48 -5.32 -7.28
CA VAL A 424 -14.63 -6.21 -7.07
C VAL A 424 -15.56 -6.13 -8.27
N LYS A 425 -16.26 -7.22 -8.59
CA LYS A 425 -17.27 -7.23 -9.66
C LYS A 425 -18.66 -7.44 -9.06
N THR A 426 -19.52 -6.44 -9.17
CA THR A 426 -20.91 -6.47 -8.68
C THR A 426 -21.83 -5.99 -9.80
N ASN A 427 -22.99 -6.61 -9.98
CA ASN A 427 -23.93 -6.25 -11.06
C ASN A 427 -23.30 -6.17 -12.46
N ARG A 428 -22.29 -7.02 -12.73
CA ARG A 428 -21.53 -7.06 -13.99
C ARG A 428 -20.62 -5.86 -14.23
N ILE A 429 -20.50 -4.97 -13.26
CA ILE A 429 -19.64 -3.79 -13.27
C ILE A 429 -18.42 -4.08 -12.41
N ILE A 430 -17.24 -3.78 -12.92
CA ILE A 430 -15.98 -3.82 -12.18
C ILE A 430 -15.84 -2.49 -11.43
N HIS A 431 -15.71 -2.57 -10.11
CA HIS A 431 -15.50 -1.43 -9.24
C HIS A 431 -14.10 -1.50 -8.64
N ILE A 432 -13.49 -0.34 -8.46
CA ILE A 432 -12.49 -0.19 -7.41
C ILE A 432 -13.21 0.04 -6.08
N GLN A 433 -12.84 -0.70 -5.06
CA GLN A 433 -13.37 -0.58 -3.71
C GLN A 433 -12.25 -0.09 -2.78
N ILE A 434 -12.61 0.80 -1.85
CA ILE A 434 -11.69 1.33 -0.85
C ILE A 434 -11.96 0.72 0.53
N GLN A 435 -10.91 0.60 1.32
CA GLN A 435 -10.98 0.50 2.77
C GLN A 435 -10.78 1.90 3.36
N GLU A 436 -11.59 2.26 4.36
CA GLU A 436 -11.45 3.52 5.09
C GLU A 436 -11.23 3.27 6.59
N GLY A 437 -10.53 4.20 7.24
CA GLY A 437 -10.35 4.24 8.70
C GLY A 437 -10.18 5.68 9.19
N LYS A 438 -10.50 5.95 10.45
CA LYS A 438 -10.36 7.28 11.05
C LYS A 438 -8.90 7.61 11.30
N LEU A 439 -8.48 8.76 10.78
CA LEU A 439 -7.18 9.33 11.05
C LEU A 439 -7.12 9.86 12.49
N GLN A 440 -6.00 9.60 13.16
CA GLN A 440 -5.66 10.04 14.49
C GLN A 440 -4.39 10.91 14.43
N PRO A 441 -4.04 11.63 15.52
CA PRO A 441 -2.81 12.38 15.62
C PRO A 441 -1.59 11.63 15.10
N ARG A 442 -0.68 12.35 14.44
CA ARG A 442 0.63 11.87 13.94
C ARG A 442 0.54 10.70 12.96
N GLY A 443 -0.54 10.64 12.18
CA GLY A 443 -0.69 9.65 11.11
C GLY A 443 -1.11 8.26 11.58
N ASN A 444 -1.53 8.09 12.84
CA ASN A 444 -2.12 6.83 13.30
C ASN A 444 -3.51 6.63 12.69
N ILE A 445 -3.92 5.38 12.52
CA ILE A 445 -5.28 5.02 12.13
C ILE A 445 -5.92 4.26 13.28
N ASP A 446 -7.16 4.60 13.60
CA ASP A 446 -7.95 3.87 14.60
C ASP A 446 -8.38 2.51 14.04
N PRO A 447 -7.82 1.37 14.51
CA PRO A 447 -8.06 0.05 13.94
C PRO A 447 -9.52 -0.38 14.06
N GLU A 448 -10.24 0.06 15.10
CA GLU A 448 -11.65 -0.29 15.34
C GLU A 448 -12.59 0.34 14.31
N THR A 449 -12.11 1.35 13.58
CA THR A 449 -12.91 2.07 12.58
C THR A 449 -12.66 1.56 11.15
N VAL A 450 -11.67 0.69 10.98
CA VAL A 450 -11.22 0.23 9.67
C VAL A 450 -12.24 -0.72 9.05
N LYS A 451 -12.73 -0.37 7.86
CA LYS A 451 -13.74 -1.17 7.16
C LYS A 451 -13.67 -0.99 5.64
N TRP A 452 -14.02 -2.04 4.92
CA TRP A 452 -14.22 -1.98 3.47
C TRP A 452 -15.57 -1.32 3.17
N LYS A 453 -15.54 -0.20 2.44
CA LYS A 453 -16.75 0.55 2.09
C LYS A 453 -17.52 -0.22 1.01
N PRO A 454 -18.81 -0.55 1.19
CA PRO A 454 -19.60 -1.21 0.15
C PRO A 454 -19.58 -0.42 -1.16
N VAL A 455 -19.53 -1.14 -2.29
CA VAL A 455 -19.68 -0.51 -3.61
C VAL A 455 -21.14 -0.16 -3.86
N GLU A 456 -21.39 0.83 -4.72
CA GLU A 456 -22.76 1.18 -5.09
C GLU A 456 -23.43 0.03 -5.85
N ASP A 457 -24.62 -0.35 -5.41
CA ASP A 457 -25.40 -1.49 -5.94
C ASP A 457 -26.32 -1.06 -7.11
N TYR A 458 -25.77 -0.37 -8.11
CA TYR A 458 -26.51 -0.01 -9.32
C TYR A 458 -26.25 -1.00 -10.46
N LYS A 459 -27.20 -1.08 -11.40
CA LYS A 459 -27.11 -1.88 -12.62
C LYS A 459 -27.06 -0.96 -13.83
N ILE A 460 -26.41 -1.42 -14.89
CA ILE A 460 -26.36 -0.73 -16.20
C ILE A 460 -27.76 -0.50 -16.82
N THR A 461 -28.79 -1.22 -16.35
CA THR A 461 -30.19 -1.13 -16.82
C THR A 461 -31.04 -0.20 -15.97
N ASP A 462 -30.52 0.34 -14.87
CA ASP A 462 -31.30 1.17 -13.95
C ASP A 462 -31.60 2.54 -14.56
N LYS A 463 -32.72 3.14 -14.12
CA LYS A 463 -33.12 4.48 -14.57
C LYS A 463 -32.06 5.50 -14.14
N ASN A 464 -31.73 6.44 -15.04
CA ASN A 464 -30.75 7.51 -14.84
C ASN A 464 -29.29 7.08 -14.71
N ILE A 465 -28.96 5.82 -15.02
CA ILE A 465 -27.57 5.37 -15.16
C ILE A 465 -27.17 5.44 -16.64
N GLN A 466 -26.02 6.05 -16.94
CA GLN A 466 -25.58 6.32 -18.31
C GLN A 466 -24.13 5.86 -18.55
N SER A 467 -23.90 5.17 -19.67
CA SER A 467 -22.56 4.86 -20.15
C SER A 467 -21.79 6.15 -20.49
N GLY A 468 -20.50 6.20 -20.17
CA GLY A 468 -19.65 7.39 -20.33
C GLY A 468 -19.82 8.44 -19.23
N LYS A 469 -20.74 8.22 -18.28
CA LYS A 469 -20.94 9.08 -17.10
C LYS A 469 -20.82 8.31 -15.79
N ASP A 470 -21.63 7.27 -15.61
CA ASP A 470 -21.66 6.45 -14.40
C ASP A 470 -20.72 5.25 -14.51
N TYR A 471 -20.67 4.66 -15.72
CA TYR A 471 -19.82 3.51 -16.02
C TYR A 471 -19.25 3.61 -17.44
N HIS A 472 -18.07 3.03 -17.64
CA HIS A 472 -17.44 2.83 -18.93
C HIS A 472 -17.90 1.52 -19.55
N THR A 473 -18.09 1.47 -20.87
CA THR A 473 -18.38 0.23 -21.61
C THR A 473 -17.22 -0.08 -22.56
N MET A 474 -16.52 -1.19 -22.32
CA MET A 474 -15.44 -1.60 -23.23
C MET A 474 -15.97 -2.05 -24.58
N SER A 475 -15.29 -1.63 -25.65
CA SER A 475 -15.47 -2.09 -27.02
C SER A 475 -14.10 -2.24 -27.68
N TRP A 476 -14.06 -2.75 -28.91
CA TRP A 476 -12.83 -2.75 -29.71
C TRP A 476 -12.15 -1.37 -29.66
N GLU A 477 -12.86 -0.27 -29.87
CA GLU A 477 -12.25 1.06 -29.91
C GLU A 477 -11.94 1.66 -28.53
N LYS A 478 -12.47 1.09 -27.43
CA LYS A 478 -12.44 1.69 -26.09
C LYS A 478 -12.04 0.68 -25.00
N ARG A 479 -10.92 0.00 -25.23
CA ARG A 479 -10.41 -1.11 -24.39
C ARG A 479 -9.07 -0.81 -23.71
N ALA A 480 -8.56 0.41 -23.82
CA ALA A 480 -7.31 0.81 -23.19
C ALA A 480 -7.53 1.24 -21.73
N LEU A 481 -6.59 0.88 -20.86
CA LEU A 481 -6.51 1.30 -19.47
C LEU A 481 -5.10 1.85 -19.22
N ASP A 482 -5.04 3.08 -18.71
CA ASP A 482 -3.78 3.73 -18.36
C ASP A 482 -3.27 3.21 -17.02
N LEU A 483 -1.97 2.96 -16.98
CA LEU A 483 -1.25 2.34 -15.86
C LEU A 483 -0.39 3.42 -15.20
N ASP A 484 -0.95 4.04 -14.17
CA ASP A 484 -0.33 5.17 -13.48
C ASP A 484 -0.19 4.92 -11.99
N ASP A 485 0.93 5.41 -11.45
CA ASP A 485 1.20 5.52 -10.02
C ASP A 485 1.04 7.00 -9.64
N LEU A 486 -0.05 7.35 -8.96
CA LEU A 486 -0.37 8.73 -8.60
C LEU A 486 -0.10 8.98 -7.12
N GLU A 487 0.53 10.11 -6.82
CA GLU A 487 0.86 10.51 -5.46
C GLU A 487 0.60 12.00 -5.22
N GLY A 488 0.08 12.33 -4.04
CA GLY A 488 -0.14 13.70 -3.60
C GLY A 488 1.14 14.44 -3.21
N ASP A 489 1.06 15.77 -3.26
CA ASP A 489 2.15 16.63 -2.77
C ASP A 489 2.22 16.56 -1.23
N GLU A 490 3.25 17.16 -0.65
CA GLU A 490 3.41 17.15 0.80
C GLU A 490 2.21 17.74 1.55
N GLY A 491 1.82 17.07 2.64
CA GLY A 491 0.66 17.45 3.45
C GLY A 491 -0.68 16.96 2.90
N TYR A 492 -0.71 16.26 1.77
CA TYR A 492 -1.91 15.59 1.26
C TYR A 492 -1.89 14.09 1.52
N ILE A 493 -3.09 13.54 1.72
CA ILE A 493 -3.33 12.09 1.84
C ILE A 493 -4.54 11.67 1.02
N LEU A 494 -4.56 10.39 0.66
CA LEU A 494 -5.58 9.75 -0.16
C LEU A 494 -6.91 9.64 0.59
N THR A 495 -7.95 10.23 0.02
CA THR A 495 -9.33 10.19 0.54
C THR A 495 -10.33 9.68 -0.50
N GLY A 496 -9.89 9.30 -1.69
CA GLY A 496 -10.76 8.64 -2.66
C GLY A 496 -10.08 8.31 -3.97
N VAL A 497 -10.80 7.60 -4.82
CA VAL A 497 -10.33 7.15 -6.13
C VAL A 497 -11.50 7.10 -7.12
N ARG A 498 -11.21 7.18 -8.41
CA ARG A 498 -12.18 6.88 -9.48
C ARG A 498 -11.49 6.49 -10.78
N PHE A 499 -12.29 5.98 -11.71
CA PHE A 499 -11.91 5.95 -13.12
C PHE A 499 -12.65 7.04 -13.89
N LYS A 500 -12.04 7.50 -14.97
CA LYS A 500 -12.61 8.47 -15.91
C LYS A 500 -12.21 8.12 -17.32
N GLU A 501 -13.10 8.37 -18.27
CA GLU A 501 -12.82 8.18 -19.69
C GLU A 501 -12.09 9.43 -20.25
N ILE A 502 -10.91 9.24 -20.85
CA ILE A 502 -10.18 10.26 -21.62
C ILE A 502 -9.89 9.68 -23.00
N GLY A 503 -10.57 10.19 -24.03
CA GLY A 503 -10.49 9.63 -25.38
C GLY A 503 -11.02 8.18 -25.42
N SER A 504 -10.16 7.23 -25.80
CA SER A 504 -10.45 5.78 -25.80
C SER A 504 -9.94 5.04 -24.56
N HIS A 505 -9.36 5.76 -23.59
CA HIS A 505 -8.65 5.20 -22.46
C HIS A 505 -9.45 5.39 -21.17
N LEU A 506 -9.42 4.38 -20.32
CA LEU A 506 -9.84 4.49 -18.94
C LEU A 506 -8.64 4.98 -18.13
N ASN A 507 -8.79 6.13 -17.47
CA ASN A 507 -7.77 6.78 -16.67
C ASN A 507 -8.08 6.62 -15.19
N PHE A 508 -7.06 6.34 -14.38
CA PHE A 508 -7.17 6.29 -12.94
C PHE A 508 -6.95 7.68 -12.35
N GLU A 509 -7.80 8.10 -11.40
CA GLU A 509 -7.64 9.37 -10.69
C GLU A 509 -7.73 9.16 -9.18
N ILE A 510 -6.94 9.93 -8.43
CA ILE A 510 -6.96 9.93 -6.97
C ILE A 510 -7.55 11.23 -6.43
N TYR A 511 -8.24 11.13 -5.30
CA TYR A 511 -8.75 12.26 -4.53
C TYR A 511 -7.90 12.43 -3.28
N LEU A 512 -7.38 13.63 -3.10
CA LEU A 512 -6.41 13.97 -2.07
C LEU A 512 -6.97 15.07 -1.19
N THR A 513 -6.75 14.98 0.12
CA THR A 513 -7.17 16.00 1.09
C THR A 513 -5.98 16.42 1.95
N LYS A 514 -5.81 17.73 2.22
CA LYS A 514 -4.78 18.16 3.17
C LYS A 514 -5.14 17.74 4.58
N PHE A 515 -4.11 17.53 5.40
CA PHE A 515 -4.31 17.25 6.82
C PHE A 515 -3.22 17.91 7.65
N ASP A 516 -3.55 18.16 8.90
CA ASP A 516 -2.59 18.55 9.93
C ASP A 516 -2.00 17.29 10.56
N PHE A 517 -0.69 17.10 10.44
CA PHE A 517 -0.02 15.88 10.89
C PHE A 517 -0.05 15.75 12.42
N GLU A 518 0.19 16.84 13.14
CA GLU A 518 0.21 16.87 14.60
C GLU A 518 -1.13 16.42 15.21
N THR A 519 -2.24 16.99 14.75
CA THR A 519 -3.60 16.73 15.25
C THR A 519 -4.30 15.58 14.54
N GLY A 520 -3.82 15.17 13.36
CA GLY A 520 -4.46 14.16 12.52
C GLY A 520 -5.80 14.61 11.95
N LYS A 521 -6.03 15.92 11.79
CA LYS A 521 -7.29 16.47 11.29
C LYS A 521 -7.23 16.77 9.80
N LEU A 522 -8.20 16.23 9.05
CA LEU A 522 -8.42 16.54 7.65
C LEU A 522 -8.95 17.97 7.47
N ILE A 523 -8.67 18.54 6.30
CA ILE A 523 -9.15 19.85 5.86
C ILE A 523 -9.97 19.63 4.56
N PRO A 524 -11.22 19.13 4.62
CA PRO A 524 -11.97 18.67 3.45
C PRO A 524 -12.12 19.71 2.33
N GLN A 525 -12.22 21.00 2.68
CA GLN A 525 -12.31 22.11 1.72
C GLN A 525 -11.06 22.29 0.84
N SER A 526 -9.95 21.67 1.21
CA SER A 526 -8.69 21.71 0.45
C SER A 526 -8.53 20.55 -0.53
N SER A 527 -9.56 19.71 -0.69
CA SER A 527 -9.43 18.47 -1.43
C SER A 527 -9.34 18.67 -2.95
N ILE A 528 -8.51 17.87 -3.62
CA ILE A 528 -8.23 17.97 -5.05
C ILE A 528 -8.26 16.60 -5.73
N TRP A 529 -8.69 16.58 -6.99
CA TRP A 529 -8.45 15.44 -7.88
C TRP A 529 -7.07 15.57 -8.52
N LYS A 530 -6.32 14.47 -8.57
CA LYS A 530 -5.04 14.37 -9.27
C LYS A 530 -5.12 13.21 -10.27
N ASP A 531 -4.68 13.47 -11.49
CA ASP A 531 -4.68 12.56 -12.62
C ASP A 531 -3.33 12.64 -13.38
N ASN A 532 -3.13 11.72 -14.33
CA ASN A 532 -2.09 11.84 -15.34
C ASN A 532 -2.73 12.18 -16.69
N PRO A 533 -2.66 13.43 -17.17
CA PRO A 533 -3.33 13.84 -18.41
C PRO A 533 -2.54 13.47 -19.68
N ASN A 534 -1.54 12.58 -19.59
CA ASN A 534 -0.78 12.14 -20.76
C ASN A 534 -1.70 11.37 -21.72
N THR A 535 -1.49 11.54 -23.02
CA THR A 535 -2.30 10.88 -24.05
C THR A 535 -1.41 10.36 -25.17
N ASP A 536 -1.93 9.44 -25.99
CA ASP A 536 -1.25 8.93 -27.18
C ASP A 536 -0.83 10.05 -28.17
N SER A 537 -1.53 11.19 -28.11
CA SER A 537 -1.28 12.37 -28.96
C SER A 537 -0.48 13.49 -28.27
N SER A 538 -0.14 13.37 -26.98
CA SER A 538 0.57 14.44 -26.27
C SER A 538 2.03 14.52 -26.72
N ILE A 539 2.33 15.37 -27.70
CA ILE A 539 3.69 15.85 -27.97
C ILE A 539 3.96 16.96 -26.95
N LYS A 540 4.41 16.61 -25.75
CA LYS A 540 4.88 17.63 -24.80
C LYS A 540 6.17 18.24 -25.35
N ASN A 541 6.17 19.56 -25.61
CA ASN A 541 7.40 20.31 -25.86
C ASN A 541 8.33 20.14 -24.65
N PRO A 542 9.55 19.59 -24.82
CA PRO A 542 10.51 19.36 -23.72
C PRO A 542 10.83 20.63 -22.89
N SER A 543 10.70 21.80 -23.52
CA SER A 543 11.12 23.11 -23.00
C SER A 543 10.23 23.73 -21.91
N LEU A 544 9.02 23.20 -21.63
CA LEU A 544 8.12 23.84 -20.66
C LEU A 544 8.30 23.37 -19.20
N ARG A 545 9.05 22.29 -18.94
CA ARG A 545 9.26 21.75 -17.57
C ARG A 545 10.63 21.08 -17.33
N GLY A 546 11.66 21.38 -18.13
CA GLY A 546 13.00 20.81 -17.92
C GLY A 546 13.11 19.30 -18.18
N TYR A 547 12.18 18.72 -18.94
CA TYR A 547 12.27 17.32 -19.38
C TYR A 547 13.13 17.24 -20.64
N SER A 548 13.98 16.22 -20.74
CA SER A 548 14.89 16.01 -21.86
C SER A 548 14.22 15.38 -23.10
N ASN A 549 13.03 14.76 -22.96
CA ASN A 549 12.32 14.06 -24.05
C ASN A 549 10.79 14.21 -23.96
N PRO A 550 10.05 14.18 -25.09
CA PRO A 550 8.58 14.16 -25.09
C PRO A 550 8.04 12.88 -24.45
N VAL A 551 7.21 13.01 -23.40
CA VAL A 551 6.55 11.89 -22.73
C VAL A 551 5.31 11.49 -23.54
N ARG A 552 5.37 10.31 -24.17
CA ARG A 552 4.25 9.68 -24.88
C ARG A 552 3.86 8.42 -24.12
N LEU A 553 2.55 8.19 -23.99
CA LEU A 553 2.04 6.92 -23.47
C LEU A 553 2.59 5.76 -24.31
N THR A 554 3.11 4.72 -23.65
CA THR A 554 3.61 3.52 -24.34
C THR A 554 2.77 2.29 -24.01
N LYS A 555 2.44 1.51 -25.03
CA LYS A 555 1.61 0.31 -24.88
C LYS A 555 2.41 -0.86 -24.28
N VAL A 556 1.91 -1.44 -23.19
CA VAL A 556 2.34 -2.76 -22.70
C VAL A 556 1.86 -3.81 -23.71
N ARG A 557 2.82 -4.47 -24.38
CA ARG A 557 2.52 -5.47 -25.40
C ARG A 557 2.36 -6.86 -24.78
N LEU A 558 1.19 -7.46 -25.00
CA LEU A 558 0.95 -8.87 -24.72
C LEU A 558 1.29 -9.69 -25.97
N ASP A 559 2.43 -10.36 -25.98
CA ASP A 559 2.83 -11.24 -27.08
C ASP A 559 2.25 -12.64 -26.90
N ARG A 560 1.38 -13.05 -27.84
CA ARG A 560 0.71 -14.37 -27.84
C ARG A 560 0.19 -14.81 -26.46
N PRO A 561 -0.67 -14.01 -25.80
CA PRO A 561 -1.04 -14.25 -24.41
C PRO A 561 -1.97 -15.46 -24.25
N ASP A 562 -1.65 -16.40 -23.35
CA ASP A 562 -2.58 -17.40 -22.83
C ASP A 562 -3.26 -16.90 -21.54
N ILE A 563 -4.18 -17.68 -20.99
CA ILE A 563 -4.94 -17.37 -19.78
C ILE A 563 -4.00 -17.19 -18.58
N PRO A 564 -4.05 -16.05 -17.84
CA PRO A 564 -3.09 -15.72 -16.78
C PRO A 564 -2.94 -16.80 -15.70
N ILE A 565 -4.05 -17.37 -15.24
CA ILE A 565 -4.08 -18.39 -14.17
C ILE A 565 -3.50 -19.75 -14.58
N ARG A 566 -3.08 -19.92 -15.85
CA ARG A 566 -2.37 -21.10 -16.35
C ARG A 566 -0.86 -20.92 -16.37
N SER A 567 -0.35 -19.75 -15.97
CA SER A 567 1.09 -19.51 -15.86
C SER A 567 1.73 -20.50 -14.89
N PRO A 568 2.88 -21.11 -15.23
CA PRO A 568 3.60 -22.01 -14.33
C PRO A 568 4.32 -21.26 -13.19
N SER A 569 4.52 -19.94 -13.34
CA SER A 569 5.26 -19.10 -12.41
C SER A 569 4.43 -17.89 -11.96
N PRO A 570 4.60 -17.40 -10.71
CA PRO A 570 3.91 -16.21 -10.20
C PRO A 570 4.20 -14.96 -11.04
N SER A 571 3.21 -14.10 -11.22
CA SER A 571 3.32 -12.84 -11.96
C SER A 571 4.28 -11.86 -11.30
N ILE A 572 5.04 -11.12 -12.12
CA ILE A 572 5.94 -10.05 -11.67
C ILE A 572 5.52 -8.70 -12.27
N PRO A 573 5.64 -7.58 -11.54
CA PRO A 573 5.39 -6.26 -12.09
C PRO A 573 6.26 -6.02 -13.33
N ASN A 574 5.63 -5.57 -14.42
CA ASN A 574 6.34 -5.32 -15.69
C ASN A 574 5.85 -4.07 -16.43
N SER A 575 4.98 -3.28 -15.81
CA SER A 575 4.62 -1.95 -16.29
C SER A 575 5.30 -0.85 -15.47
N HIS A 576 5.43 0.32 -16.09
CA HIS A 576 5.90 1.55 -15.49
C HIS A 576 4.83 2.66 -15.65
N PRO A 577 4.96 3.78 -14.93
CA PRO A 577 4.13 4.97 -15.20
C PRO A 577 4.24 5.41 -16.66
N ASP A 578 3.23 6.13 -17.15
CA ASP A 578 3.12 6.56 -18.56
C ASP A 578 3.01 5.38 -19.56
N GLN A 579 2.40 4.28 -19.12
CA GLN A 579 2.06 3.15 -19.97
C GLN A 579 0.57 2.87 -19.96
N TYR A 580 0.10 2.16 -20.97
CA TYR A 580 -1.27 1.65 -21.01
C TYR A 580 -1.32 0.22 -21.49
N ILE A 581 -2.39 -0.48 -21.15
CA ILE A 581 -2.66 -1.82 -21.65
C ILE A 581 -4.04 -1.86 -22.29
N GLU A 582 -4.16 -2.65 -23.36
CA GLU A 582 -5.45 -2.93 -23.98
C GLU A 582 -5.95 -4.30 -23.54
N PHE A 583 -7.22 -4.35 -23.11
CA PHE A 583 -7.92 -5.61 -22.97
C PHE A 583 -8.13 -6.24 -24.34
N THR A 584 -7.61 -7.44 -24.55
CA THR A 584 -7.61 -8.14 -25.83
C THR A 584 -7.98 -9.61 -25.63
N TYR A 585 -7.97 -10.38 -26.71
CA TYR A 585 -8.19 -11.82 -26.70
C TYR A 585 -6.87 -12.59 -26.49
N THR A 586 -7.00 -13.82 -25.97
CA THR A 586 -5.92 -14.80 -25.90
C THR A 586 -5.41 -15.23 -27.28
N ASP A 587 -4.20 -15.79 -27.37
CA ASP A 587 -3.62 -16.26 -28.63
C ASP A 587 -4.55 -17.22 -29.37
N ILE A 588 -4.63 -17.08 -30.70
CA ILE A 588 -5.50 -17.86 -31.56
C ILE A 588 -5.07 -19.33 -31.53
N ASP A 589 -3.77 -19.58 -31.63
CA ASP A 589 -3.22 -20.93 -31.65
C ASP A 589 -3.38 -21.63 -30.28
N ARG A 590 -3.42 -20.88 -29.17
CA ARG A 590 -3.51 -21.46 -27.81
C ARG A 590 -4.94 -21.61 -27.29
N ASP A 591 -5.83 -20.68 -27.64
CA ASP A 591 -7.16 -20.56 -27.02
C ASP A 591 -8.24 -20.09 -28.00
N VAL A 592 -8.00 -20.13 -29.32
CA VAL A 592 -8.94 -19.71 -30.37
C VAL A 592 -9.46 -18.28 -30.15
N ALA A 593 -8.68 -17.42 -29.50
CA ALA A 593 -9.08 -16.06 -29.13
C ALA A 593 -10.38 -15.98 -28.32
N GLN A 594 -10.62 -16.92 -27.38
CA GLN A 594 -11.91 -17.01 -26.69
C GLN A 594 -11.98 -16.28 -25.34
N THR A 595 -10.83 -16.00 -24.72
CA THR A 595 -10.73 -15.42 -23.37
C THR A 595 -10.21 -13.99 -23.44
N THR A 596 -10.82 -13.08 -22.68
CA THR A 596 -10.34 -11.69 -22.57
C THR A 596 -9.24 -11.57 -21.52
N VAL A 597 -8.13 -10.92 -21.88
CA VAL A 597 -6.95 -10.69 -21.05
C VAL A 597 -6.50 -9.23 -21.16
N PRO A 598 -5.85 -8.63 -20.14
CA PRO A 598 -5.47 -9.20 -18.84
C PRO A 598 -6.68 -9.50 -17.94
N PHE A 599 -6.46 -10.28 -16.87
CA PHE A 599 -7.41 -10.36 -15.75
C PHE A 599 -7.18 -9.19 -14.79
N LEU A 600 -8.03 -9.06 -13.78
CA LEU A 600 -7.90 -8.05 -12.72
C LEU A 600 -7.63 -8.75 -11.40
N ASP A 601 -6.60 -8.32 -10.68
CA ASP A 601 -6.28 -8.83 -9.34
C ASP A 601 -7.28 -8.27 -8.31
N ALA A 602 -8.08 -9.15 -7.73
CA ALA A 602 -9.15 -8.78 -6.79
C ALA A 602 -8.71 -8.86 -5.32
N GLN A 603 -7.44 -9.18 -5.05
CA GLN A 603 -6.92 -9.29 -3.70
C GLN A 603 -6.96 -7.94 -2.97
N LYS A 604 -7.11 -8.00 -1.64
CA LYS A 604 -7.12 -6.84 -0.74
C LYS A 604 -5.71 -6.28 -0.60
N VAL A 605 -5.43 -5.13 -1.20
CA VAL A 605 -4.16 -4.42 -0.99
C VAL A 605 -4.34 -3.50 0.21
N GLU A 606 -3.92 -3.99 1.36
CA GLU A 606 -3.97 -3.32 2.67
C GLU A 606 -2.68 -3.64 3.44
N SER A 607 -2.18 -2.66 4.21
CA SER A 607 -0.99 -2.87 5.05
C SER A 607 -1.32 -3.75 6.26
N LEU A 608 -0.33 -4.50 6.76
CA LEU A 608 -0.44 -5.28 8.01
C LEU A 608 -1.02 -4.45 9.17
N ARG A 609 -0.53 -3.22 9.30
CA ARG A 609 -1.11 -2.17 10.15
C ARG A 609 -1.66 -1.05 9.26
N PRO A 610 -2.92 -0.63 9.43
CA PRO A 610 -3.51 0.45 8.66
C PRO A 610 -2.69 1.74 8.81
N VAL A 611 -2.32 2.34 7.69
CA VAL A 611 -1.59 3.60 7.62
C VAL A 611 -2.27 4.54 6.64
N PRO A 612 -2.13 5.87 6.80
CA PRO A 612 -2.53 6.79 5.75
C PRO A 612 -1.72 6.54 4.48
N LEU A 613 -2.38 6.71 3.34
CA LEU A 613 -1.76 6.58 2.02
C LEU A 613 -1.54 7.98 1.44
N SER A 614 -0.39 8.21 0.82
CA SER A 614 -0.14 9.46 0.06
C SER A 614 -0.56 9.33 -1.40
N GLY A 615 -0.79 8.11 -1.87
CA GLY A 615 -1.09 7.84 -3.26
C GLY A 615 -1.59 6.42 -3.50
N ALA A 616 -1.94 6.17 -4.76
CA ALA A 616 -2.41 4.88 -5.25
C ALA A 616 -2.13 4.77 -6.75
N GLY A 617 -2.14 3.55 -7.27
CA GLY A 617 -1.95 3.31 -8.68
C GLY A 617 -2.60 2.03 -9.17
N VAL A 618 -2.57 1.87 -10.48
CA VAL A 618 -2.98 0.65 -11.17
C VAL A 618 -1.85 0.26 -12.12
N PHE A 619 -1.42 -1.00 -12.05
CA PHE A 619 -0.26 -1.48 -12.80
C PHE A 619 -0.53 -2.87 -13.37
N HIS A 620 0.29 -3.29 -14.32
CA HIS A 620 0.25 -4.64 -14.87
C HIS A 620 1.41 -5.49 -14.31
N LYS A 621 1.08 -6.73 -13.96
CA LYS A 621 2.03 -7.80 -13.62
C LYS A 621 1.72 -9.05 -14.44
N GLY A 622 2.75 -9.78 -14.88
CA GLY A 622 2.54 -10.98 -15.67
C GLY A 622 3.80 -11.75 -15.99
N ARG A 623 3.66 -12.74 -16.88
CA ARG A 623 4.75 -13.53 -17.45
C ARG A 623 4.65 -13.51 -18.96
N GLU A 624 5.77 -13.76 -19.63
CA GLU A 624 5.82 -13.83 -21.07
C GLU A 624 4.84 -14.88 -21.61
N HIS A 625 4.16 -14.55 -22.71
CA HIS A 625 3.12 -15.37 -23.32
C HIS A 625 1.89 -15.68 -22.45
N PHE A 626 1.67 -14.92 -21.38
CA PHE A 626 0.44 -14.93 -20.59
C PHE A 626 -0.15 -13.53 -20.51
N GLY A 627 -1.48 -13.47 -20.40
CA GLY A 627 -2.20 -12.21 -20.36
C GLY A 627 -1.94 -11.34 -19.13
N GLY A 628 -1.42 -11.91 -18.04
CA GLY A 628 -1.16 -11.19 -16.78
C GLY A 628 -2.41 -10.64 -16.08
N PHE A 629 -2.15 -9.78 -15.10
CA PHE A 629 -3.14 -9.14 -14.24
C PHE A 629 -2.90 -7.63 -14.19
N VAL A 630 -4.00 -6.88 -14.27
CA VAL A 630 -4.06 -5.49 -13.83
C VAL A 630 -4.38 -5.50 -12.34
N ALA A 631 -3.52 -4.87 -11.53
CA ALA A 631 -3.62 -4.89 -10.08
C ALA A 631 -3.60 -3.47 -9.49
N PRO A 632 -4.33 -3.22 -8.40
CA PRO A 632 -4.15 -1.99 -7.64
C PRO A 632 -2.85 -2.03 -6.86
N LYS A 633 -2.28 -0.86 -6.61
CA LYS A 633 -1.21 -0.67 -5.62
C LYS A 633 -1.51 0.56 -4.77
N VAL A 634 -0.95 0.57 -3.55
CA VAL A 634 -1.04 1.71 -2.64
C VAL A 634 0.35 2.28 -2.37
N ILE A 635 0.42 3.58 -2.08
CA ILE A 635 1.66 4.27 -1.73
C ILE A 635 1.50 4.78 -0.30
N THR A 636 2.28 4.23 0.63
CA THR A 636 2.21 4.57 2.05
C THR A 636 2.71 5.99 2.30
N TYR A 637 2.17 6.66 3.32
CA TYR A 637 2.64 7.98 3.74
C TYR A 637 4.13 7.95 4.14
N ASP A 638 4.86 9.01 3.78
CA ASP A 638 6.29 9.15 4.08
C ASP A 638 6.51 9.78 5.46
N PHE A 639 6.68 8.94 6.48
CA PHE A 639 6.97 9.39 7.85
C PHE A 639 8.38 9.94 8.02
N SER A 640 9.31 9.75 7.07
CA SER A 640 10.70 10.19 7.22
C SER A 640 10.83 11.71 7.34
N LYS A 641 9.84 12.46 6.86
CA LYS A 641 9.72 13.91 6.96
C LYS A 641 9.50 14.42 8.38
N HIS A 642 8.96 13.57 9.26
CA HIS A 642 8.59 13.90 10.63
C HIS A 642 9.54 13.32 11.68
N LEU A 643 10.54 12.53 11.25
CA LEU A 643 11.60 12.05 12.12
C LEU A 643 12.47 13.23 12.54
N LYS A 644 12.57 13.51 13.83
CA LYS A 644 13.36 14.63 14.36
C LYS A 644 13.93 14.27 15.72
N ALA A 645 15.24 14.49 15.86
CA ALA A 645 15.90 14.46 17.15
C ALA A 645 15.54 15.74 17.91
N ALA A 646 14.33 15.75 18.47
CA ALA A 646 13.81 16.83 19.27
C ALA A 646 14.13 16.58 20.74
N PHE A 647 14.76 17.58 21.38
CA PHE A 647 15.12 17.57 22.79
C PHE A 647 14.68 18.89 23.43
N PRO A 648 14.21 18.90 24.69
CA PRO A 648 13.97 20.14 25.43
C PRO A 648 15.26 20.95 25.54
N GLU A 649 15.18 22.27 25.37
CA GLU A 649 16.33 23.15 25.65
C GLU A 649 16.68 23.03 27.14
N GLU A 650 17.94 22.73 27.48
CA GLU A 650 18.40 22.75 28.86
C GLU A 650 18.07 24.14 29.44
N GLN A 651 17.21 24.21 30.46
CA GLN A 651 17.06 25.45 31.21
C GLN A 651 18.39 25.68 31.95
N ILE A 652 19.26 26.48 31.33
CA ILE A 652 20.46 27.02 31.98
C ILE A 652 19.95 27.98 33.06
N ASN A 653 19.79 27.47 34.28
CA ASN A 653 19.72 28.27 35.49
C ASN A 653 21.10 28.34 36.14
#